data_AF-A0A7D8YQS9-F1
#
_entry.id   AF-A0A7D8YQS9-F1
#
_cell.length_a   1.000
_cell.length_b   1.000
_cell.length_c   1.000
_cell.angle_alpha   90.00
_cell.angle_beta   90.00
_cell.angle_gamma   90.00
#
_symmetry.space_group_name_H-M   'P 1'
#
loop_
_entity.id
_entity.type
_entity.pdbx_description
1 polymer ?
#
loop_
_entity_poly.entity_id
_entity_poly.type
_entity_poly.pdbx_seq_one_letter_code
_entity_poly.pdbx_strand_id
1 'polypeptide(L)'
;MEGFSASLTTWTTQITTLESRAAEHDRFGGELISHLADPLRVIATRYEELRKRHAEFADKLEKERESTYGDLRKMKGKYDATCQEVENKRKKAESAFDYSKSKAQNAYQQQILEMHNVKNSYLIAINVTNKQKEKYYHEYVPDLLDSLQDLSESKTAKLNGIWSLAAQLESGMLKRSSEYIYHLSQEIPRNLPPLDSMMFVRHNAGQWQEPANKVFEPSPVWHDDDVMIVDDTAKVFLRNVLGKSKSQLGELRREVDKKRREVESTKRAKQQIREGRDKRDELEVVKSIFQLQEDLHQVDHKRLTAEIETSTITGAVGDVTLGAKSHNFKSQTFKIPTNCDLCGERIWGLSAKGFDCRDCGYTCHSKCEMKVPAECPGEQTKEEKKKLKQERQDAANSGLKSSGTPSDSVAELPDMSRTNTMNSLSSGYAASAHRSVSGPGHLSPADETPPERPVSLKPNNTGSGTLKKSRVVAPPPTAYVSELPGSQPNGSTTSIPTEQKGKMMYAYDANGDGELTVTEGKEVTILEPDDGGWTRVKSGWKEGLVPTAYLEILAAPPTPRPSSIYSNSGSSVAGSVQGKKQGPAVAPKRGAKKLKYVEALYEYTAQSDAEHSMSEGERFVLIKEDPGDGWAEVEKGGQIKSVPANYVQAV
;
A
#
# COMPACT_ATOMS: atom_id res chain seq x y z
N MET A 1 -3.91 -2.98 -17.38
CA MET A 1 -2.55 -2.85 -16.84
C MET A 1 -2.35 -3.98 -15.84
N GLU A 2 -2.18 -5.22 -16.31
CA GLU A 2 -1.97 -6.38 -15.43
C GLU A 2 -0.67 -7.04 -15.86
N GLY A 3 0.44 -6.55 -15.30
CA GLY A 3 1.70 -7.24 -15.38
C GLY A 3 1.63 -8.45 -14.46
N PHE A 4 1.63 -9.66 -15.01
CA PHE A 4 1.68 -10.89 -14.25
C PHE A 4 2.90 -10.86 -13.33
N SER A 5 2.65 -10.79 -12.01
CA SER A 5 3.67 -10.94 -10.97
C SER A 5 3.55 -12.34 -10.38
N ALA A 6 4.69 -12.99 -10.13
CA ALA A 6 4.75 -14.25 -9.41
C ALA A 6 4.17 -14.09 -7.99
N SER A 7 4.48 -12.97 -7.34
CA SER A 7 3.96 -12.59 -6.04
C SER A 7 2.44 -12.41 -6.07
N LEU A 8 1.90 -11.77 -7.11
CA LEU A 8 0.45 -11.63 -7.29
C LEU A 8 -0.23 -12.99 -7.45
N THR A 9 0.39 -13.91 -8.18
CA THR A 9 -0.13 -15.28 -8.35
C THR A 9 -0.21 -16.02 -7.03
N THR A 10 0.86 -15.98 -6.23
CA THR A 10 0.88 -16.60 -4.89
C THR A 10 -0.11 -15.94 -3.93
N TRP A 11 -0.29 -14.63 -4.01
CA TRP A 11 -1.30 -13.90 -3.24
C TRP A 11 -2.73 -14.35 -3.59
N THR A 12 -3.04 -14.47 -4.88
CA THR A 12 -4.32 -15.01 -5.34
C THR A 12 -4.54 -16.42 -4.79
N THR A 13 -3.52 -17.29 -4.82
CA THR A 13 -3.61 -18.63 -4.22
C THR A 13 -3.91 -18.58 -2.73
N GLN A 14 -3.34 -17.64 -1.97
CA GLN A 14 -3.66 -17.46 -0.54
C GLN A 14 -5.14 -17.12 -0.34
N ILE A 15 -5.66 -16.15 -1.08
CA ILE A 15 -7.06 -15.73 -0.99
C ILE A 15 -7.99 -16.89 -1.37
N THR A 16 -7.76 -17.55 -2.50
CA THR A 16 -8.60 -18.67 -2.94
C THR A 16 -8.55 -19.84 -1.96
N THR A 17 -7.41 -20.08 -1.31
CA THR A 17 -7.30 -21.09 -0.24
C THR A 17 -8.17 -20.71 0.96
N LEU A 18 -8.17 -19.43 1.36
CA LEU A 18 -9.01 -18.93 2.45
C LEU A 18 -10.51 -19.07 2.12
N GLU A 19 -10.91 -18.68 0.91
CA GLU A 19 -12.29 -18.83 0.41
C GLU A 19 -12.71 -20.30 0.41
N SER A 20 -11.85 -21.20 -0.07
CA SER A 20 -12.11 -22.64 -0.10
C SER A 20 -12.31 -23.22 1.31
N ARG A 21 -11.52 -22.76 2.29
CA ARG A 21 -11.68 -23.15 3.70
C ARG A 21 -12.97 -22.62 4.29
N ALA A 22 -13.34 -21.38 4.00
CA ALA A 22 -14.61 -20.81 4.47
C ALA A 22 -15.82 -21.59 3.91
N ALA A 23 -15.80 -21.92 2.61
CA ALA A 23 -16.84 -22.73 1.98
C ALA A 23 -16.94 -24.14 2.59
N GLU A 24 -15.80 -24.74 2.94
CA GLU A 24 -15.77 -26.05 3.61
C GLU A 24 -16.36 -25.99 5.03
N HIS A 25 -16.12 -24.91 5.78
CA HIS A 25 -16.76 -24.69 7.08
C HIS A 25 -18.27 -24.48 6.96
N ASP A 26 -18.73 -23.72 5.96
CA ASP A 26 -20.16 -23.51 5.70
C ASP A 26 -20.86 -24.83 5.34
N ARG A 27 -20.23 -25.63 4.47
CA ARG A 27 -20.68 -26.98 4.15
C ARG A 27 -20.79 -27.86 5.39
N PHE A 28 -19.76 -27.87 6.24
CA PHE A 28 -19.80 -28.64 7.49
C PHE A 28 -20.93 -28.18 8.41
N GLY A 29 -21.14 -26.87 8.55
CA GLY A 29 -22.30 -26.32 9.27
C GLY A 29 -23.63 -26.83 8.73
N GLY A 30 -23.80 -26.84 7.40
CA GLY A 30 -24.98 -27.40 6.75
C GLY A 30 -25.15 -28.91 6.97
N GLU A 31 -24.05 -29.68 6.95
CA GLU A 31 -24.04 -31.11 7.22
C GLU A 31 -24.42 -31.42 8.68
N LEU A 32 -23.94 -30.62 9.66
CA LEU A 32 -24.33 -30.76 11.07
C LEU A 32 -25.85 -30.57 11.27
N ILE A 33 -26.45 -29.60 10.58
CA ILE A 33 -27.89 -29.35 10.69
C ILE A 33 -28.68 -30.51 10.07
N SER A 34 -28.40 -30.81 8.79
CA SER A 34 -29.18 -31.74 7.97
C SER A 34 -28.99 -33.21 8.37
N HIS A 35 -27.80 -33.61 8.80
CA HIS A 35 -27.49 -35.00 9.13
C HIS A 35 -27.49 -35.32 10.62
N LEU A 36 -27.41 -34.32 11.51
CA LEU A 36 -27.39 -34.56 12.95
C LEU A 36 -28.57 -33.89 13.65
N ALA A 37 -28.69 -32.56 13.59
CA ALA A 37 -29.68 -31.83 14.40
C ALA A 37 -31.12 -32.21 14.06
N ASP A 38 -31.47 -32.21 12.77
CA ASP A 38 -32.82 -32.58 12.32
C ASP A 38 -33.14 -34.06 12.58
N PRO A 39 -32.27 -35.02 12.20
CA PRO A 39 -32.49 -36.42 12.54
C PRO A 39 -32.61 -36.66 14.04
N LEU A 40 -31.77 -36.02 14.88
CA LEU A 40 -31.82 -36.13 16.33
C LEU A 40 -33.18 -35.66 16.87
N ARG A 41 -33.68 -34.52 16.39
CA ARG A 41 -34.99 -33.99 16.77
C ARG A 41 -36.12 -34.96 16.40
N VAL A 42 -36.07 -35.55 15.20
CA VAL A 42 -37.09 -36.51 14.73
C VAL A 42 -37.06 -37.81 15.53
N ILE A 43 -35.90 -38.35 15.86
CA ILE A 43 -35.83 -39.58 16.67
C ILE A 43 -36.25 -39.30 18.11
N ALA A 44 -35.90 -38.13 18.67
CA ALA A 44 -36.26 -37.78 20.04
C ALA A 44 -37.78 -37.78 20.24
N THR A 45 -38.53 -37.19 19.30
CA THR A 45 -40.01 -37.19 19.36
C THR A 45 -40.59 -38.59 19.26
N ARG A 46 -40.09 -39.42 18.34
CA ARG A 46 -40.54 -40.81 18.16
C ARG A 46 -40.29 -41.68 19.39
N TYR A 47 -39.11 -41.60 20.00
CA TYR A 47 -38.80 -42.37 21.21
C TYR A 47 -39.63 -41.92 22.41
N GLU A 48 -39.89 -40.62 22.55
CA GLU A 48 -40.78 -40.13 23.63
C GLU A 48 -42.22 -40.59 23.42
N GLU A 49 -42.72 -40.62 22.18
CA GLU A 49 -44.05 -41.17 21.88
C GLU A 49 -44.14 -42.65 22.24
N LEU A 50 -43.14 -43.46 21.86
CA LEU A 50 -43.09 -44.87 22.24
C LEU A 50 -43.02 -45.06 23.75
N ARG A 51 -42.23 -44.26 24.47
CA ARG A 51 -42.16 -44.29 25.94
C ARG A 51 -43.52 -44.02 26.59
N LYS A 52 -44.26 -43.03 26.07
CA LYS A 52 -45.62 -42.72 26.54
C LYS A 52 -46.58 -43.90 26.33
N ARG A 53 -46.52 -44.59 25.18
CA ARG A 53 -47.33 -45.80 24.95
C ARG A 53 -47.03 -46.92 25.93
N HIS A 54 -45.76 -47.10 26.33
CA HIS A 54 -45.40 -48.08 27.37
C HIS A 54 -46.00 -47.69 28.72
N ALA A 55 -45.95 -46.40 29.09
CA ALA A 55 -46.55 -45.90 30.33
C ALA A 55 -48.09 -46.07 30.33
N GLU A 56 -48.75 -45.72 29.24
CA GLU A 56 -50.20 -45.91 29.07
C GLU A 56 -50.61 -47.38 29.18
N PHE A 57 -49.78 -48.29 28.64
CA PHE A 57 -50.03 -49.72 28.75
C PHE A 57 -49.79 -50.24 30.17
N ALA A 58 -48.77 -49.75 30.88
CA ALA A 58 -48.56 -50.05 32.30
C ALA A 58 -49.78 -49.65 33.14
N ASP A 59 -50.27 -48.42 32.98
CA ASP A 59 -51.46 -47.90 33.66
C ASP A 59 -52.70 -48.77 33.38
N LYS A 60 -52.84 -49.24 32.14
CA LYS A 60 -53.94 -50.14 31.75
C LYS A 60 -53.86 -51.48 32.49
N LEU A 61 -52.69 -52.10 32.52
CA LEU A 61 -52.48 -53.38 33.24
C LEU A 61 -52.76 -53.22 34.75
N GLU A 62 -52.35 -52.10 35.35
CA GLU A 62 -52.64 -51.81 36.76
C GLU A 62 -54.13 -51.64 37.03
N LYS A 63 -54.87 -50.93 36.16
CA LYS A 63 -56.32 -50.76 36.28
C LYS A 63 -57.06 -52.09 36.12
N GLU A 64 -56.64 -52.95 35.19
CA GLU A 64 -57.23 -54.28 35.00
C GLU A 64 -57.02 -55.17 36.24
N ARG A 65 -55.82 -55.14 36.83
CA ARG A 65 -55.52 -55.81 38.09
C ARG A 65 -56.41 -55.31 39.22
N GLU A 66 -56.51 -54.00 39.41
CA GLU A 66 -57.32 -53.41 40.48
C GLU A 66 -58.82 -53.70 40.30
N SER A 67 -59.30 -53.69 39.05
CA SER A 67 -60.67 -54.10 38.73
C SER A 67 -60.93 -55.54 39.14
N THR A 68 -60.01 -56.46 38.82
CA THR A 68 -60.12 -57.88 39.18
C THR A 68 -60.17 -58.08 40.70
N TYR A 69 -59.32 -57.37 41.45
CA TYR A 69 -59.36 -57.38 42.92
C TYR A 69 -60.62 -56.72 43.50
N GLY A 70 -61.13 -55.68 42.86
CA GLY A 70 -62.41 -55.06 43.17
C GLY A 70 -63.57 -56.05 43.06
N ASP A 71 -63.62 -56.83 41.98
CA ASP A 71 -64.69 -57.79 41.74
C ASP A 71 -64.63 -58.98 42.70
N LEU A 72 -63.43 -59.45 43.06
CA LEU A 72 -63.26 -60.46 44.11
C LEU A 72 -63.80 -59.97 45.47
N ARG A 73 -63.49 -58.72 45.85
CA ARG A 73 -64.01 -58.11 47.09
C ARG A 73 -65.54 -58.02 47.08
N LYS A 74 -66.15 -57.64 45.96
CA LYS A 74 -67.62 -57.63 45.80
C LYS A 74 -68.21 -59.03 45.94
N MET A 75 -67.59 -60.05 45.32
CA MET A 75 -68.05 -61.44 45.41
C MET A 75 -67.94 -62.00 46.83
N LYS A 76 -66.87 -61.68 47.54
CA LYS A 76 -66.75 -62.02 48.96
C LYS A 76 -67.87 -61.37 49.78
N GLY A 77 -68.14 -60.09 49.56
CA GLY A 77 -69.24 -59.39 50.25
C GLY A 77 -70.60 -60.02 50.01
N LYS A 78 -70.89 -60.45 48.76
CA LYS A 78 -72.11 -61.21 48.44
C LYS A 78 -72.18 -62.54 49.18
N TYR A 79 -71.08 -63.29 49.21
CA TYR A 79 -70.99 -64.55 49.95
C TYR A 79 -71.26 -64.34 51.44
N ASP A 80 -70.54 -63.41 52.08
CA ASP A 80 -70.71 -63.08 53.50
C ASP A 80 -72.18 -62.69 53.82
N ALA A 81 -72.81 -61.89 52.96
CA ALA A 81 -74.21 -61.50 53.10
C ALA A 81 -75.17 -62.70 52.99
N THR A 82 -75.00 -63.58 52.00
CA THR A 82 -75.82 -64.79 51.88
C THR A 82 -75.64 -65.76 53.04
N CYS A 83 -74.44 -65.87 53.62
CA CYS A 83 -74.20 -66.63 54.84
C CYS A 83 -74.98 -66.06 56.02
N GLN A 84 -74.98 -64.73 56.18
CA GLN A 84 -75.77 -64.06 57.21
C GLN A 84 -77.28 -64.30 57.03
N GLU A 85 -77.77 -64.32 55.78
CA GLU A 85 -79.17 -64.63 55.47
C GLU A 85 -79.54 -66.08 55.81
N VAL A 86 -78.66 -67.06 55.50
CA VAL A 86 -78.86 -68.46 55.91
C VAL A 86 -79.02 -68.55 57.43
N GLU A 87 -78.15 -67.90 58.19
CA GLU A 87 -78.22 -67.90 59.67
C GLU A 87 -79.51 -67.24 60.17
N ASN A 88 -79.95 -66.14 59.54
CA ASN A 88 -81.21 -65.49 59.87
C ASN A 88 -82.42 -66.39 59.58
N LYS A 89 -82.40 -67.16 58.48
CA LYS A 89 -83.46 -68.13 58.13
C LYS A 89 -83.44 -69.35 59.03
N ARG A 90 -82.25 -69.82 59.46
CA ARG A 90 -82.09 -70.92 60.43
C ARG A 90 -82.81 -70.61 61.74
N LYS A 91 -82.50 -69.45 62.33
CA LYS A 91 -83.13 -68.97 63.58
C LYS A 91 -84.66 -68.88 63.46
N LYS A 92 -85.17 -68.43 62.30
CA LYS A 92 -86.63 -68.37 62.02
C LYS A 92 -87.25 -69.75 61.85
N ALA A 93 -86.56 -70.71 61.26
CA ALA A 93 -87.04 -72.08 61.12
C ALA A 93 -87.07 -72.82 62.48
N GLU A 94 -86.07 -72.60 63.33
CA GLU A 94 -85.99 -73.17 64.68
C GLU A 94 -87.09 -72.64 65.63
N SER A 95 -87.57 -71.41 65.42
CA SER A 95 -88.59 -70.75 66.25
C SER A 95 -90.03 -70.85 65.72
N ALA A 96 -90.28 -71.53 64.61
CA ALA A 96 -91.60 -71.60 63.97
C ALA A 96 -92.53 -72.69 64.56
N PHE A 97 -93.80 -72.35 64.82
CA PHE A 97 -94.84 -73.24 65.39
C PHE A 97 -95.63 -74.02 64.32
N ASP A 98 -96.33 -75.09 64.71
CA ASP A 98 -96.83 -76.22 63.89
C ASP A 98 -97.39 -75.90 62.49
N TYR A 99 -98.18 -74.83 62.31
CA TYR A 99 -98.77 -74.50 61.01
C TYR A 99 -97.79 -73.80 60.02
N SER A 100 -96.73 -73.17 60.52
CA SER A 100 -95.76 -72.39 59.71
C SER A 100 -94.38 -73.05 59.54
N LYS A 101 -94.13 -74.13 60.30
CA LYS A 101 -92.83 -74.81 60.43
C LYS A 101 -92.29 -75.35 59.11
N SER A 102 -93.11 -76.05 58.33
CA SER A 102 -92.70 -76.60 57.03
C SER A 102 -92.29 -75.51 56.02
N LYS A 103 -93.01 -74.38 56.00
CA LYS A 103 -92.69 -73.24 55.12
C LYS A 103 -91.38 -72.56 55.51
N ALA A 104 -91.14 -72.37 56.82
CA ALA A 104 -89.91 -71.79 57.32
C ALA A 104 -88.70 -72.68 57.05
N GLN A 105 -88.86 -74.00 57.17
CA GLN A 105 -87.83 -74.99 56.89
C GLN A 105 -87.50 -75.09 55.38
N ASN A 106 -88.50 -75.03 54.50
CA ASN A 106 -88.28 -74.95 53.05
C ASN A 106 -87.53 -73.67 52.65
N ALA A 107 -87.90 -72.51 53.24
CA ALA A 107 -87.21 -71.25 52.96
C ALA A 107 -85.76 -71.25 53.45
N TYR A 108 -85.46 -71.91 54.57
CA TYR A 108 -84.09 -72.14 55.04
C TYR A 108 -83.31 -73.03 54.07
N GLN A 109 -83.89 -74.15 53.64
CA GLN A 109 -83.25 -75.07 52.70
C GLN A 109 -82.97 -74.40 51.34
N GLN A 110 -83.90 -73.58 50.84
CA GLN A 110 -83.72 -72.82 49.61
C GLN A 110 -82.59 -71.79 49.75
N GLN A 111 -82.48 -71.12 50.90
CA GLN A 111 -81.40 -70.16 51.16
C GLN A 111 -80.02 -70.85 51.24
N ILE A 112 -79.94 -72.09 51.76
CA ILE A 112 -78.70 -72.88 51.72
C ILE A 112 -78.26 -73.13 50.29
N LEU A 113 -79.19 -73.53 49.40
CA LEU A 113 -78.86 -73.78 47.99
C LEU A 113 -78.34 -72.51 47.30
N GLU A 114 -78.96 -71.36 47.58
CA GLU A 114 -78.47 -70.08 47.06
C GLU A 114 -77.08 -69.74 47.60
N MET A 115 -76.84 -69.92 48.90
CA MET A 115 -75.53 -69.70 49.50
C MET A 115 -74.48 -70.66 48.92
N HIS A 116 -74.83 -71.92 48.61
CA HIS A 116 -73.92 -72.85 47.92
C HIS A 116 -73.54 -72.34 46.53
N ASN A 117 -74.51 -71.83 45.76
CA ASN A 117 -74.22 -71.24 44.45
C ASN A 117 -73.31 -70.01 44.57
N VAL A 118 -73.59 -69.10 45.49
CA VAL A 118 -72.75 -67.91 45.72
C VAL A 118 -71.36 -68.30 46.23
N LYS A 119 -71.24 -69.31 47.09
CA LYS A 119 -69.95 -69.87 47.53
C LYS A 119 -69.16 -70.42 46.34
N ASN A 120 -69.80 -71.19 45.46
CA ASN A 120 -69.17 -71.71 44.26
C ASN A 120 -68.69 -70.56 43.35
N SER A 121 -69.51 -69.53 43.14
CA SER A 121 -69.11 -68.33 42.37
C SER A 121 -67.94 -67.59 43.03
N TYR A 122 -67.91 -67.48 44.36
CA TYR A 122 -66.80 -66.86 45.08
C TYR A 122 -65.49 -67.66 44.92
N LEU A 123 -65.54 -68.99 45.04
CA LEU A 123 -64.37 -69.85 44.80
C LEU A 123 -63.85 -69.74 43.37
N ILE A 124 -64.75 -69.68 42.38
CA ILE A 124 -64.38 -69.43 40.98
C ILE A 124 -63.69 -68.06 40.85
N ALA A 125 -64.24 -67.01 41.46
CA ALA A 125 -63.65 -65.68 41.43
C ALA A 125 -62.25 -65.63 42.07
N ILE A 126 -62.01 -66.38 43.15
CA ILE A 126 -60.66 -66.53 43.75
C ILE A 126 -59.70 -67.13 42.73
N ASN A 127 -60.07 -68.24 42.08
CA ASN A 127 -59.21 -68.93 41.12
C ASN A 127 -58.89 -68.06 39.91
N VAL A 128 -59.89 -67.36 39.36
CA VAL A 128 -59.69 -66.40 38.26
C VAL A 128 -58.75 -65.28 38.69
N THR A 129 -58.97 -64.68 39.87
CA THR A 129 -58.14 -63.59 40.39
C THR A 129 -56.69 -64.03 40.61
N ASN A 130 -56.48 -65.24 41.15
CA ASN A 130 -55.15 -65.79 41.35
C ASN A 130 -54.45 -66.02 40.01
N LYS A 131 -55.14 -66.55 39.00
CA LYS A 131 -54.54 -66.75 37.68
C LYS A 131 -54.23 -65.44 36.97
N GLN A 132 -55.11 -64.44 37.07
CA GLN A 132 -54.86 -63.10 36.53
C GLN A 132 -53.67 -62.42 37.21
N LYS A 133 -53.55 -62.54 38.54
CA LYS A 133 -52.37 -62.08 39.30
C LYS A 133 -51.09 -62.75 38.82
N GLU A 134 -51.11 -64.07 38.66
CA GLU A 134 -49.97 -64.83 38.17
C GLU A 134 -49.51 -64.32 36.80
N LYS A 135 -50.44 -64.18 35.84
CA LYS A 135 -50.19 -63.62 34.51
C LYS A 135 -49.65 -62.19 34.55
N TYR A 136 -50.23 -61.32 35.38
CA TYR A 136 -49.76 -59.94 35.53
C TYR A 136 -48.28 -59.89 35.96
N TYR A 137 -47.89 -60.64 36.99
CA TYR A 137 -46.53 -60.54 37.55
C TYR A 137 -45.48 -61.39 36.80
N HIS A 138 -45.87 -62.47 36.14
CA HIS A 138 -44.91 -63.41 35.53
C HIS A 138 -44.92 -63.41 34.00
N GLU A 139 -45.81 -62.63 33.36
CA GLU A 139 -45.88 -62.53 31.90
C GLU A 139 -46.00 -61.05 31.50
N TYR A 140 -47.09 -60.37 31.87
CA TYR A 140 -47.37 -59.04 31.33
C TYR A 140 -46.40 -57.94 31.79
N VAL A 141 -46.04 -57.92 33.07
CA VAL A 141 -45.05 -56.95 33.58
C VAL A 141 -43.65 -57.25 33.03
N PRO A 142 -43.13 -58.49 33.09
CA PRO A 142 -41.87 -58.84 32.43
C PRO A 142 -41.84 -58.46 30.95
N ASP A 143 -42.83 -58.83 30.15
CA ASP A 143 -42.89 -58.52 28.71
C ASP A 143 -42.83 -57.00 28.45
N LEU A 144 -43.50 -56.21 29.28
CA LEU A 144 -43.48 -54.74 29.20
C LEU A 144 -42.11 -54.17 29.57
N LEU A 145 -41.47 -54.72 30.60
CA LEU A 145 -40.13 -54.28 31.04
C LEU A 145 -39.07 -54.64 30.00
N ASP A 146 -39.12 -55.84 29.42
CA ASP A 146 -38.22 -56.27 28.34
C ASP A 146 -38.37 -55.36 27.11
N SER A 147 -39.61 -55.06 26.70
CA SER A 147 -39.87 -54.12 25.60
C SER A 147 -39.36 -52.70 25.91
N LEU A 148 -39.44 -52.25 27.17
CA LEU A 148 -38.92 -50.94 27.58
C LEU A 148 -37.38 -50.92 27.60
N GLN A 149 -36.76 -52.04 27.99
CA GLN A 149 -35.31 -52.24 27.91
C GLN A 149 -34.85 -52.17 26.45
N ASP A 150 -35.49 -52.92 25.54
CA ASP A 150 -35.22 -52.89 24.10
C ASP A 150 -35.34 -51.47 23.53
N LEU A 151 -36.36 -50.72 23.95
CA LEU A 151 -36.53 -49.32 23.55
C LEU A 151 -35.35 -48.45 23.99
N SER A 152 -34.87 -48.64 25.22
CA SER A 152 -33.74 -47.91 25.79
C SER A 152 -32.42 -48.25 25.09
N GLU A 153 -32.17 -49.54 24.85
CA GLU A 153 -30.99 -50.02 24.14
C GLU A 153 -30.98 -49.53 22.69
N SER A 154 -32.13 -49.62 22.00
CA SER A 154 -32.32 -49.09 20.65
C SER A 154 -32.05 -47.58 20.57
N LYS A 155 -32.58 -46.80 21.53
CA LYS A 155 -32.33 -45.35 21.62
C LYS A 155 -30.84 -45.07 21.76
N THR A 156 -30.16 -45.78 22.64
CA THR A 156 -28.72 -45.63 22.89
C THR A 156 -27.90 -45.98 21.64
N ALA A 157 -28.24 -47.08 20.97
CA ALA A 157 -27.58 -47.48 19.72
C ALA A 157 -27.75 -46.43 18.62
N LYS A 158 -28.95 -45.83 18.47
CA LYS A 158 -29.18 -44.75 17.51
C LYS A 158 -28.39 -43.48 17.84
N LEU A 159 -28.31 -43.12 19.12
CA LEU A 159 -27.53 -41.96 19.56
C LEU A 159 -26.04 -42.14 19.30
N ASN A 160 -25.49 -43.33 19.57
CA ASN A 160 -24.10 -43.67 19.25
C ASN A 160 -23.82 -43.54 17.73
N GLY A 161 -24.77 -43.91 16.88
CA GLY A 161 -24.68 -43.71 15.44
C GLY A 161 -24.57 -42.24 15.04
N ILE A 162 -25.39 -41.36 15.65
CA ILE A 162 -25.34 -39.91 15.41
C ILE A 162 -24.02 -39.32 15.88
N TRP A 163 -23.55 -39.66 17.09
CA TRP A 163 -22.26 -39.17 17.58
C TRP A 163 -21.07 -39.65 16.75
N SER A 164 -21.11 -40.90 16.29
CA SER A 164 -20.08 -41.44 15.39
C SER A 164 -20.07 -40.68 14.06
N LEU A 165 -21.26 -40.37 13.50
CA LEU A 165 -21.37 -39.57 12.28
C LEU A 165 -20.85 -38.14 12.51
N ALA A 166 -21.16 -37.52 13.64
CA ALA A 166 -20.66 -36.18 13.98
C ALA A 166 -19.12 -36.13 13.97
N ALA A 167 -18.48 -37.10 14.63
CA ALA A 167 -17.02 -37.21 14.65
C ALA A 167 -16.43 -37.46 13.24
N GLN A 168 -17.12 -38.24 12.40
CA GLN A 168 -16.70 -38.49 11.01
C GLN A 168 -16.80 -37.24 10.15
N LEU A 169 -17.88 -36.46 10.27
CA LEU A 169 -18.07 -35.21 9.53
C LEU A 169 -16.99 -34.19 9.91
N GLU A 170 -16.72 -34.03 11.21
CA GLU A 170 -15.68 -33.11 11.70
C GLU A 170 -14.29 -33.56 11.24
N SER A 171 -13.96 -34.84 11.38
CA SER A 171 -12.69 -35.41 10.88
C SER A 171 -12.52 -35.20 9.37
N GLY A 172 -13.59 -35.38 8.59
CA GLY A 172 -13.60 -35.14 7.15
C GLY A 172 -13.35 -33.68 6.78
N MET A 173 -14.00 -32.74 7.48
CA MET A 173 -13.79 -31.30 7.31
C MET A 173 -12.36 -30.89 7.66
N LEU A 174 -11.83 -31.36 8.81
CA LEU A 174 -10.46 -31.07 9.24
C LEU A 174 -9.43 -31.59 8.24
N LYS A 175 -9.64 -32.80 7.70
CA LYS A 175 -8.77 -33.38 6.68
C LYS A 175 -8.73 -32.51 5.42
N ARG A 176 -9.89 -32.12 4.88
CA ARG A 176 -9.98 -31.25 3.68
C ARG A 176 -9.37 -29.87 3.94
N SER A 177 -9.64 -29.27 5.10
CA SER A 177 -9.02 -27.98 5.48
C SER A 177 -7.50 -28.10 5.59
N SER A 178 -6.97 -29.22 6.08
CA SER A 178 -5.53 -29.47 6.15
C SER A 178 -4.92 -29.61 4.75
N GLU A 179 -5.59 -30.30 3.83
CA GLU A 179 -5.16 -30.43 2.43
C GLU A 179 -5.06 -29.06 1.73
N TYR A 180 -6.00 -28.14 1.98
CA TYR A 180 -5.93 -26.76 1.45
C TYR A 180 -4.70 -26.01 1.96
N ILE A 181 -4.43 -26.06 3.27
CA ILE A 181 -3.24 -25.42 3.86
C ILE A 181 -1.96 -26.08 3.39
N TYR A 182 -1.94 -27.40 3.27
CA TYR A 182 -0.81 -28.14 2.73
C TYR A 182 -0.51 -27.70 1.30
N HIS A 183 -1.51 -27.63 0.42
CA HIS A 183 -1.34 -27.12 -0.94
C HIS A 183 -0.76 -25.70 -0.96
N LEU A 184 -1.31 -24.79 -0.16
CA LEU A 184 -0.80 -23.42 -0.05
C LEU A 184 0.68 -23.40 0.39
N SER A 185 1.07 -24.23 1.36
CA SER A 185 2.46 -24.34 1.80
C SER A 185 3.42 -24.80 0.69
N GLN A 186 2.94 -25.57 -0.29
CA GLN A 186 3.73 -26.01 -1.44
C GLN A 186 3.81 -24.95 -2.55
N GLU A 187 2.81 -24.07 -2.65
CA GLU A 187 2.80 -23.00 -3.65
C GLU A 187 3.63 -21.78 -3.24
N ILE A 188 3.74 -21.47 -1.94
CA ILE A 188 4.51 -20.31 -1.46
C ILE A 188 5.99 -20.35 -1.92
N PRO A 189 6.74 -21.47 -1.79
CA PRO A 189 8.14 -21.55 -2.25
C PRO A 189 8.33 -21.37 -3.75
N ARG A 190 7.26 -21.46 -4.56
CA ARG A 190 7.32 -21.22 -6.00
C ARG A 190 7.39 -19.73 -6.35
N ASN A 191 7.12 -18.84 -5.39
CA ASN A 191 7.33 -17.40 -5.57
C ASN A 191 8.82 -17.03 -5.53
N LEU A 192 9.49 -17.10 -6.67
CA LEU A 192 10.90 -16.78 -6.79
C LEU A 192 11.11 -15.30 -7.16
N PRO A 193 11.79 -14.49 -6.32
CA PRO A 193 12.00 -13.05 -6.58
C PRO A 193 12.66 -12.72 -7.94
N PRO A 194 13.62 -13.51 -8.47
CA PRO A 194 14.22 -13.24 -9.77
C PRO A 194 13.22 -13.34 -10.93
N LEU A 195 12.24 -14.24 -10.84
CA LEU A 195 11.21 -14.40 -11.87
C LEU A 195 10.31 -13.16 -11.91
N ASP A 196 9.95 -12.64 -10.74
CA ASP A 196 9.12 -11.44 -10.61
C ASP A 196 9.82 -10.21 -11.23
N SER A 197 11.10 -10.05 -10.90
CA SER A 197 11.96 -8.99 -11.47
C SER A 197 12.10 -9.13 -12.99
N MET A 198 12.29 -10.35 -13.49
CA MET A 198 12.42 -10.61 -14.93
C MET A 198 11.11 -10.33 -15.68
N MET A 199 9.96 -10.72 -15.12
CA MET A 199 8.64 -10.43 -15.68
C MET A 199 8.40 -8.92 -15.75
N PHE A 200 8.73 -8.20 -14.67
CA PHE A 200 8.65 -6.74 -14.64
C PHE A 200 9.54 -6.09 -15.71
N VAL A 201 10.81 -6.48 -15.79
CA VAL A 201 11.75 -5.89 -16.77
C VAL A 201 11.29 -6.19 -18.19
N ARG A 202 10.90 -7.43 -18.52
CA ARG A 202 10.43 -7.76 -19.88
C ARG A 202 9.18 -6.98 -20.28
N HIS A 203 8.26 -6.78 -19.35
CA HIS A 203 7.03 -6.04 -19.61
C HIS A 203 7.26 -4.52 -19.74
N ASN A 204 8.20 -3.96 -18.96
CA ASN A 204 8.43 -2.52 -18.87
C ASN A 204 9.68 -2.02 -19.60
N ALA A 205 10.47 -2.93 -20.20
CA ALA A 205 11.61 -2.54 -21.01
C ALA A 205 11.13 -1.76 -22.24
N GLY A 206 11.20 -0.43 -22.14
CA GLY A 206 11.11 0.44 -23.31
C GLY A 206 12.27 0.17 -24.27
N GLN A 207 12.14 0.62 -25.52
CA GLN A 207 13.25 0.58 -26.45
C GLN A 207 14.36 1.53 -25.97
N TRP A 208 15.36 0.98 -25.29
CA TRP A 208 16.59 1.69 -24.98
C TRP A 208 17.52 1.61 -26.19
N GLN A 209 17.57 2.69 -26.97
CA GLN A 209 18.52 2.85 -28.05
C GLN A 209 19.59 3.84 -27.62
N GLU A 210 20.85 3.43 -27.68
CA GLU A 210 21.98 4.31 -27.44
C GLU A 210 21.97 5.43 -28.50
N PRO A 211 21.90 6.71 -28.11
CA PRO A 211 22.00 7.80 -29.07
C PRO A 211 23.34 7.76 -29.80
N ALA A 212 23.34 8.16 -31.07
CA ALA A 212 24.58 8.29 -31.82
C ALA A 212 25.56 9.25 -31.14
N ASN A 213 26.85 8.95 -31.26
CA ASN A 213 27.92 9.82 -30.80
C ASN A 213 27.77 11.24 -31.37
N LYS A 214 28.11 12.24 -30.57
CA LYS A 214 28.16 13.63 -31.03
C LYS A 214 29.36 13.78 -31.96
N VAL A 215 29.12 14.41 -33.11
CA VAL A 215 30.14 14.75 -34.10
C VAL A 215 30.24 16.27 -34.21
N PHE A 216 31.35 16.77 -34.76
CA PHE A 216 31.49 18.19 -35.04
C PHE A 216 30.42 18.65 -36.03
N GLU A 217 29.76 19.76 -35.72
CA GLU A 217 28.74 20.38 -36.58
C GLU A 217 29.28 21.73 -37.07
N PRO A 218 29.68 21.85 -38.36
CA PRO A 218 30.19 23.11 -38.91
C PRO A 218 29.17 24.24 -38.78
N SER A 219 29.66 25.45 -38.52
CA SER A 219 28.80 26.63 -38.47
C SER A 219 28.22 26.96 -39.85
N PRO A 220 26.91 27.27 -39.97
CA PRO A 220 26.34 27.72 -41.24
C PRO A 220 26.93 29.03 -41.77
N VAL A 221 27.64 29.79 -40.93
CA VAL A 221 28.17 31.13 -41.23
C VAL A 221 29.69 31.12 -41.42
N TRP A 222 30.39 30.13 -40.87
CA TRP A 222 31.85 30.08 -40.83
C TRP A 222 32.34 28.68 -41.20
N HIS A 223 33.24 28.60 -42.18
CA HIS A 223 33.82 27.34 -42.62
C HIS A 223 34.97 26.94 -41.69
N ASP A 224 34.76 25.86 -40.96
CA ASP A 224 35.69 25.30 -39.99
C ASP A 224 35.59 23.77 -40.03
N ASP A 225 36.60 23.08 -39.51
CA ASP A 225 36.67 21.61 -39.46
C ASP A 225 36.77 21.10 -38.01
N ASP A 226 36.86 19.78 -37.85
CA ASP A 226 36.90 19.13 -36.54
C ASP A 226 38.31 19.09 -35.92
N VAL A 227 39.28 19.79 -36.52
CA VAL A 227 40.67 19.80 -36.07
C VAL A 227 40.87 20.85 -34.97
N MET A 228 41.54 20.45 -33.89
CA MET A 228 41.87 21.38 -32.80
C MET A 228 42.86 22.45 -33.27
N ILE A 229 42.53 23.73 -33.06
CA ILE A 229 43.41 24.86 -33.38
C ILE A 229 44.60 24.93 -32.41
N VAL A 230 45.82 25.01 -32.97
CA VAL A 230 47.09 24.94 -32.22
C VAL A 230 48.06 26.09 -32.55
N ASP A 231 47.55 27.26 -32.92
CA ASP A 231 48.36 28.48 -33.02
C ASP A 231 48.92 28.91 -31.66
N ASP A 232 49.85 29.87 -31.64
CA ASP A 232 50.55 30.26 -30.41
C ASP A 232 49.62 30.84 -29.33
N THR A 233 48.53 31.52 -29.73
CA THR A 233 47.54 32.06 -28.80
C THR A 233 46.63 30.96 -28.25
N ALA A 234 46.16 30.05 -29.11
CA ALA A 234 45.36 28.88 -28.74
C ALA A 234 46.15 27.93 -27.84
N LYS A 235 47.45 27.72 -28.12
CA LYS A 235 48.35 26.92 -27.27
C LYS A 235 48.47 27.46 -25.85
N VAL A 236 48.46 28.78 -25.64
CA VAL A 236 48.45 29.34 -24.27
C VAL A 236 47.17 28.95 -23.53
N PHE A 237 46.02 29.06 -24.19
CA PHE A 237 44.74 28.65 -23.62
C PHE A 237 44.69 27.14 -23.30
N LEU A 238 45.02 26.31 -24.29
CA LEU A 238 45.06 24.86 -24.16
C LEU A 238 46.04 24.41 -23.07
N ARG A 239 47.22 25.04 -22.97
CA ARG A 239 48.20 24.78 -21.91
C ARG A 239 47.64 25.06 -20.51
N ASN A 240 46.92 26.17 -20.34
CA ASN A 240 46.31 26.51 -19.05
C ASN A 240 45.18 25.56 -18.66
N VAL A 241 44.35 25.15 -19.62
CA VAL A 241 43.32 24.10 -19.41
C VAL A 241 44.01 22.79 -19.02
N LEU A 242 45.00 22.34 -19.79
CA LEU A 242 45.76 21.12 -19.53
C LEU A 242 46.43 21.13 -18.15
N GLY A 243 47.07 22.24 -17.77
CA GLY A 243 47.71 22.39 -16.46
C GLY A 243 46.71 22.29 -15.31
N LYS A 244 45.54 22.92 -15.44
CA LYS A 244 44.46 22.83 -14.45
C LYS A 244 43.93 21.41 -14.34
N SER A 245 43.56 20.77 -15.45
CA SER A 245 42.98 19.42 -15.45
C SER A 245 43.99 18.37 -14.96
N LYS A 246 45.26 18.44 -15.35
CA LYS A 246 46.34 17.60 -14.81
C LYS A 246 46.53 17.77 -13.31
N SER A 247 46.50 19.01 -12.80
CA SER A 247 46.69 19.27 -11.37
C SER A 247 45.60 18.65 -10.50
N GLN A 248 44.36 18.64 -10.98
CA GLN A 248 43.20 18.10 -10.25
C GLN A 248 43.09 16.57 -10.37
N LEU A 249 43.63 15.98 -11.44
CA LEU A 249 43.45 14.56 -11.74
C LEU A 249 43.98 13.63 -10.64
N GLY A 250 45.11 14.00 -10.01
CA GLY A 250 45.71 13.20 -8.93
C GLY A 250 44.82 13.12 -7.68
N GLU A 251 44.19 14.23 -7.30
CA GLU A 251 43.26 14.29 -6.17
C GLU A 251 41.94 13.57 -6.52
N LEU A 252 41.39 13.84 -7.70
CA LEU A 252 40.14 13.23 -8.16
C LEU A 252 40.25 11.70 -8.26
N ARG A 253 41.38 11.16 -8.74
CA ARG A 253 41.63 9.70 -8.77
C ARG A 253 41.58 9.08 -7.37
N ARG A 254 42.25 9.72 -6.39
CA ARG A 254 42.27 9.25 -5.00
C ARG A 254 40.88 9.28 -4.37
N GLU A 255 40.10 10.33 -4.62
CA GLU A 255 38.74 10.44 -4.11
C GLU A 255 37.78 9.43 -4.76
N VAL A 256 37.89 9.17 -6.07
CA VAL A 256 37.15 8.07 -6.72
C VAL A 256 37.48 6.73 -6.08
N ASP A 257 38.77 6.41 -5.90
CA ASP A 257 39.18 5.14 -5.29
C ASP A 257 38.65 5.00 -3.85
N LYS A 258 38.65 6.09 -3.09
CA LYS A 258 38.07 6.13 -1.75
C LYS A 258 36.56 5.86 -1.78
N LYS A 259 35.80 6.60 -2.59
CA LYS A 259 34.34 6.43 -2.74
C LYS A 259 33.98 5.03 -3.26
N ARG A 260 34.76 4.48 -4.19
CA ARG A 260 34.59 3.12 -4.69
C ARG A 260 34.79 2.08 -3.57
N ARG A 261 35.80 2.24 -2.72
CA ARG A 261 36.00 1.36 -1.55
C ARG A 261 34.85 1.47 -0.54
N GLU A 262 34.32 2.66 -0.30
CA GLU A 262 33.15 2.87 0.56
C GLU A 262 31.92 2.13 0.02
N VAL A 263 31.61 2.26 -1.28
CA VAL A 263 30.52 1.52 -1.93
C VAL A 263 30.68 0.00 -1.80
N GLU A 264 31.87 -0.53 -2.11
CA GLU A 264 32.13 -1.98 -2.03
C GLU A 264 32.09 -2.50 -0.58
N SER A 265 32.54 -1.71 0.39
CA SER A 265 32.40 -2.04 1.81
C SER A 265 30.94 -2.17 2.23
N THR A 266 30.10 -1.21 1.85
CA THR A 266 28.67 -1.22 2.18
C THR A 266 27.92 -2.34 1.43
N LYS A 267 28.32 -2.68 0.19
CA LYS A 267 27.79 -3.88 -0.51
C LYS A 267 28.15 -5.18 0.22
N ARG A 268 29.36 -5.30 0.76
CA ARG A 268 29.75 -6.47 1.57
C ARG A 268 28.94 -6.54 2.86
N ALA A 269 28.68 -5.41 3.51
CA ALA A 269 27.78 -5.35 4.66
C ALA A 269 26.37 -5.85 4.31
N LYS A 270 25.80 -5.42 3.18
CA LYS A 270 24.52 -5.93 2.67
C LYS A 270 24.53 -7.46 2.53
N GLN A 271 25.60 -8.03 2.00
CA GLN A 271 25.73 -9.49 1.86
C GLN A 271 25.79 -10.21 3.21
N GLN A 272 26.50 -9.64 4.19
CA GLN A 272 26.56 -10.18 5.55
C GLN A 272 25.19 -10.16 6.25
N ILE A 273 24.38 -9.12 6.03
CA ILE A 273 23.00 -9.03 6.54
C ILE A 273 22.15 -10.15 5.95
N ARG A 274 22.22 -10.39 4.63
CA ARG A 274 21.48 -11.47 3.96
C ARG A 274 21.86 -12.87 4.45
N GLU A 275 23.11 -13.05 4.86
CA GLU A 275 23.61 -14.30 5.43
C GLU A 275 23.33 -14.43 6.94
N GLY A 276 22.63 -13.45 7.54
CA GLY A 276 22.29 -13.45 8.97
C GLY A 276 23.47 -13.17 9.90
N ARG A 277 24.62 -12.75 9.35
CA ARG A 277 25.85 -12.44 10.11
C ARG A 277 25.87 -11.02 10.67
N ASP A 278 24.95 -10.18 10.20
CA ASP A 278 24.76 -8.80 10.62
C ASP A 278 23.25 -8.53 10.80
N LYS A 279 22.88 -7.78 11.84
CA LYS A 279 21.49 -7.52 12.24
C LYS A 279 21.00 -6.12 11.85
N ARG A 280 21.82 -5.32 11.19
CA ARG A 280 21.41 -4.02 10.66
C ARG A 280 20.28 -4.19 9.64
N ASP A 281 19.46 -3.14 9.49
CA ASP A 281 18.39 -3.11 8.50
C ASP A 281 18.97 -3.09 7.08
N GLU A 282 18.57 -4.06 6.24
CA GLU A 282 18.99 -4.14 4.84
C GLU A 282 18.56 -2.88 4.07
N LEU A 283 17.39 -2.31 4.36
CA LEU A 283 16.85 -1.15 3.64
C LEU A 283 17.69 0.10 3.88
N GLU A 284 18.10 0.36 5.11
CA GLU A 284 19.00 1.47 5.44
C GLU A 284 20.38 1.31 4.80
N VAL A 285 20.90 0.07 4.73
CA VAL A 285 22.15 -0.22 4.01
C VAL A 285 21.99 0.00 2.51
N VAL A 286 20.88 -0.40 1.90
CA VAL A 286 20.60 -0.15 0.48
C VAL A 286 20.50 1.34 0.19
N LYS A 287 19.82 2.12 1.03
CA LYS A 287 19.74 3.58 0.93
C LYS A 287 21.13 4.23 1.01
N SER A 288 21.98 3.75 1.92
CA SER A 288 23.38 4.17 2.02
C SER A 288 24.18 3.85 0.75
N ILE A 289 23.98 2.66 0.15
CA ILE A 289 24.63 2.29 -1.12
C ILE A 289 24.22 3.28 -2.23
N PHE A 290 22.94 3.62 -2.35
CA PHE A 290 22.48 4.58 -3.36
C PHE A 290 23.16 5.95 -3.20
N GLN A 291 23.23 6.49 -1.98
CA GLN A 291 23.89 7.77 -1.74
C GLN A 291 25.38 7.72 -2.08
N LEU A 292 26.08 6.66 -1.66
CA LEU A 292 27.50 6.49 -1.95
C LEU A 292 27.77 6.29 -3.46
N GLN A 293 26.85 5.66 -4.19
CA GLN A 293 26.94 5.51 -5.64
C GLN A 293 26.71 6.83 -6.38
N GLU A 294 25.82 7.70 -5.87
CA GLU A 294 25.63 9.04 -6.40
C GLU A 294 26.89 9.90 -6.18
N ASP A 295 27.41 9.92 -4.95
CA ASP A 295 28.67 10.60 -4.61
C ASP A 295 29.82 10.13 -5.49
N LEU A 296 29.95 8.81 -5.68
CA LEU A 296 30.95 8.21 -6.55
C LEU A 296 30.80 8.72 -7.98
N HIS A 297 29.59 8.70 -8.54
CA HIS A 297 29.35 9.21 -9.90
C HIS A 297 29.71 10.68 -10.04
N GLN A 298 29.39 11.53 -9.06
CA GLN A 298 29.70 12.96 -9.14
C GLN A 298 31.21 13.24 -9.20
N VAL A 299 32.01 12.50 -8.41
CA VAL A 299 33.48 12.65 -8.43
C VAL A 299 34.09 11.96 -9.66
N ASP A 300 33.57 10.79 -10.04
CA ASP A 300 34.03 10.03 -11.22
C ASP A 300 33.79 10.82 -12.51
N HIS A 301 32.66 11.51 -12.61
CA HIS A 301 32.35 12.43 -13.71
C HIS A 301 33.41 13.54 -13.82
N LYS A 302 33.75 14.22 -12.71
CA LYS A 302 34.80 15.25 -12.70
C LYS A 302 36.18 14.70 -13.09
N ARG A 303 36.52 13.51 -12.58
CA ARG A 303 37.76 12.81 -12.93
C ARG A 303 37.79 12.53 -14.44
N LEU A 304 36.72 11.94 -14.98
CA LEU A 304 36.62 11.59 -16.39
C LEU A 304 36.73 12.83 -17.27
N THR A 305 36.07 13.94 -16.92
CA THR A 305 36.23 15.22 -17.62
C THR A 305 37.69 15.65 -17.65
N ALA A 306 38.36 15.72 -16.50
CA ALA A 306 39.76 16.15 -16.43
C ALA A 306 40.72 15.19 -17.16
N GLU A 307 40.44 13.88 -17.14
CA GLU A 307 41.20 12.85 -17.82
C GLU A 307 41.08 12.96 -19.34
N ILE A 308 39.86 13.11 -19.85
CA ILE A 308 39.59 13.29 -21.28
C ILE A 308 40.15 14.63 -21.76
N GLU A 309 39.93 15.74 -21.05
CA GLU A 309 40.56 17.03 -21.38
C GLU A 309 42.09 16.91 -21.47
N THR A 310 42.70 16.23 -20.50
CA THR A 310 44.15 16.00 -20.48
C THR A 310 44.60 15.20 -21.71
N SER A 311 43.92 14.09 -22.01
CA SER A 311 44.24 13.21 -23.13
C SER A 311 44.06 13.91 -24.48
N THR A 312 42.90 14.54 -24.70
CA THR A 312 42.55 15.22 -25.94
C THR A 312 43.49 16.39 -26.23
N ILE A 313 43.79 17.23 -25.25
CA ILE A 313 44.71 18.36 -25.43
C ILE A 313 46.14 17.86 -25.64
N THR A 314 46.61 16.89 -24.85
CA THR A 314 47.97 16.32 -25.01
C THR A 314 48.15 15.69 -26.39
N GLY A 315 47.10 15.05 -26.93
CA GLY A 315 47.13 14.50 -28.30
C GLY A 315 47.30 15.56 -29.39
N ALA A 316 46.74 16.77 -29.19
CA ALA A 316 46.78 17.84 -30.18
C ALA A 316 48.05 18.72 -30.11
N VAL A 317 48.50 19.10 -28.90
CA VAL A 317 49.63 20.03 -28.71
C VAL A 317 50.88 19.39 -28.09
N GLY A 318 50.81 18.13 -27.67
CA GLY A 318 51.85 17.48 -26.86
C GLY A 318 51.80 17.90 -25.39
N ASP A 319 52.72 17.39 -24.56
CA ASP A 319 52.80 17.80 -23.16
C ASP A 319 53.51 19.16 -23.00
N VAL A 320 52.78 20.20 -23.35
CA VAL A 320 53.23 21.59 -23.27
C VAL A 320 53.35 22.13 -21.84
N THR A 321 53.05 21.31 -20.82
CA THR A 321 53.17 21.70 -19.40
C THR A 321 54.58 21.48 -18.83
N LEU A 322 55.42 20.67 -19.49
CA LEU A 322 56.82 20.47 -19.13
C LEU A 322 57.62 21.77 -19.35
N GLY A 323 57.97 22.46 -18.25
CA GLY A 323 58.75 23.70 -18.24
C GLY A 323 57.94 24.99 -18.06
N ALA A 324 56.61 24.91 -18.01
CA ALA A 324 55.74 26.06 -17.75
C ALA A 324 55.78 26.46 -16.26
N LYS A 325 55.89 27.77 -15.98
CA LYS A 325 55.81 28.33 -14.63
C LYS A 325 54.44 29.01 -14.46
N SER A 326 53.48 28.29 -13.93
CA SER A 326 52.12 28.81 -13.72
C SER A 326 52.10 29.95 -12.70
N HIS A 327 51.24 30.93 -12.92
CA HIS A 327 50.98 32.01 -11.99
C HIS A 327 50.16 31.52 -10.78
N ASN A 328 50.53 31.92 -9.56
CA ASN A 328 49.72 31.72 -8.35
C ASN A 328 48.64 32.81 -8.23
N PHE A 329 47.60 32.68 -9.07
CA PHE A 329 46.49 33.63 -9.10
C PHE A 329 45.60 33.53 -7.85
N LYS A 330 45.34 34.67 -7.22
CA LYS A 330 44.34 34.84 -6.17
C LYS A 330 43.18 35.67 -6.73
N SER A 331 41.96 35.29 -6.40
CA SER A 331 40.81 36.12 -6.75
C SER A 331 40.83 37.42 -5.94
N GLN A 332 40.72 38.55 -6.63
CA GLN A 332 40.71 39.87 -6.04
C GLN A 332 39.61 40.72 -6.65
N THR A 333 38.95 41.52 -5.82
CA THR A 333 38.04 42.58 -6.27
C THR A 333 38.78 43.91 -6.22
N PHE A 334 39.01 44.51 -7.39
CA PHE A 334 39.80 45.73 -7.52
C PHE A 334 38.92 46.96 -7.23
N LYS A 335 39.20 47.65 -6.12
CA LYS A 335 38.48 48.87 -5.71
C LYS A 335 38.92 50.12 -6.46
N ILE A 336 40.06 50.06 -7.15
CA ILE A 336 40.68 51.14 -7.90
C ILE A 336 40.79 50.68 -9.36
N PRO A 337 40.56 51.56 -10.36
CA PRO A 337 40.62 51.14 -11.74
C PRO A 337 42.02 50.62 -12.07
N THR A 338 42.11 49.33 -12.37
CA THR A 338 43.38 48.62 -12.58
C THR A 338 43.39 48.06 -13.98
N ASN A 339 44.43 48.29 -14.78
CA ASN A 339 44.53 47.73 -16.12
C ASN A 339 44.89 46.23 -16.07
N CYS A 340 44.30 45.46 -16.97
CA CYS A 340 44.64 44.06 -17.20
C CYS A 340 45.96 43.97 -17.97
N ASP A 341 46.91 43.21 -17.44
CA ASP A 341 48.25 43.05 -18.01
C ASP A 341 48.25 42.18 -19.28
N LEU A 342 47.13 41.52 -19.63
CA LEU A 342 46.97 40.76 -20.87
C LEU A 342 46.34 41.59 -22.00
N CYS A 343 45.19 42.21 -21.74
CA CYS A 343 44.40 42.90 -22.77
C CYS A 343 44.48 44.42 -22.72
N GLY A 344 45.18 45.01 -21.74
CA GLY A 344 45.32 46.45 -21.54
C GLY A 344 44.07 47.17 -21.03
N GLU A 345 42.88 46.57 -21.19
CA GLU A 345 41.60 47.13 -20.75
C GLU A 345 41.52 47.28 -19.22
N ARG A 346 40.73 48.26 -18.78
CA ARG A 346 40.54 48.58 -17.36
C ARG A 346 39.60 47.57 -16.69
N ILE A 347 40.05 46.96 -15.60
CA ILE A 347 39.25 46.15 -14.67
C ILE A 347 38.51 47.14 -13.75
N TRP A 348 37.24 47.44 -14.08
CA TRP A 348 36.41 48.40 -13.35
C TRP A 348 34.91 48.10 -13.52
N GLY A 349 34.08 48.63 -12.62
CA GLY A 349 32.61 48.54 -12.69
C GLY A 349 32.03 47.26 -12.10
N LEU A 350 30.84 46.85 -12.56
CA LEU A 350 30.09 45.68 -12.06
C LEU A 350 30.89 44.36 -12.16
N SER A 351 31.90 44.31 -13.03
CA SER A 351 32.87 43.20 -13.19
C SER A 351 34.27 43.56 -12.69
N ALA A 352 34.39 44.27 -11.56
CA ALA A 352 35.67 44.55 -10.90
C ALA A 352 36.34 43.31 -10.25
N LYS A 353 35.86 42.10 -10.55
CA LYS A 353 36.47 40.82 -10.14
C LYS A 353 37.53 40.44 -11.17
N GLY A 354 38.72 40.12 -10.69
CA GLY A 354 39.82 39.61 -11.50
C GLY A 354 40.76 38.78 -10.64
N PHE A 355 41.97 38.56 -11.17
CA PHE A 355 43.00 37.78 -10.50
C PHE A 355 44.29 38.57 -10.39
N ASP A 356 44.94 38.45 -9.24
CA ASP A 356 46.30 38.94 -9.01
C ASP A 356 47.23 37.76 -8.70
N CYS A 357 48.36 37.67 -9.41
CA CYS A 357 49.38 36.68 -9.11
C CYS A 357 50.19 37.12 -7.89
N ARG A 358 50.19 36.32 -6.82
CA ARG A 358 50.92 36.65 -5.58
C ARG A 358 52.42 36.79 -5.78
N ASP A 359 52.97 36.01 -6.69
CA ASP A 359 54.41 35.86 -6.86
C ASP A 359 54.99 37.00 -7.70
N CYS A 360 54.39 37.31 -8.85
CA CYS A 360 54.93 38.30 -9.80
C CYS A 360 54.05 39.55 -10.02
N GLY A 361 52.90 39.66 -9.33
CA GLY A 361 52.01 40.82 -9.43
C GLY A 361 51.19 40.94 -10.72
N TYR A 362 51.17 39.91 -11.57
CA TYR A 362 50.37 39.88 -12.81
C TYR A 362 48.88 40.07 -12.47
N THR A 363 48.23 41.04 -13.10
CA THR A 363 46.83 41.39 -12.87
C THR A 363 46.00 41.14 -14.13
N CYS A 364 44.94 40.33 -14.07
CA CYS A 364 44.10 40.07 -15.23
C CYS A 364 42.60 39.99 -14.91
N HIS A 365 41.73 40.20 -15.90
CA HIS A 365 40.30 39.92 -15.75
C HIS A 365 40.05 38.42 -15.55
N SER A 366 38.91 38.07 -14.95
CA SER A 366 38.50 36.66 -14.88
C SER A 366 38.34 36.01 -16.26
N LYS A 367 37.94 36.77 -17.30
CA LYS A 367 37.88 36.29 -18.70
C LYS A 367 39.27 36.06 -19.33
N CYS A 368 40.31 36.65 -18.76
CA CYS A 368 41.67 36.64 -19.29
C CYS A 368 42.56 35.59 -18.61
N GLU A 369 42.21 35.10 -17.43
CA GLU A 369 42.98 34.13 -16.63
C GLU A 369 43.51 32.97 -17.49
N MET A 370 42.62 32.28 -18.20
CA MET A 370 42.98 31.11 -19.01
C MET A 370 43.79 31.47 -20.26
N LYS A 371 43.93 32.75 -20.61
CA LYS A 371 44.70 33.22 -21.77
C LYS A 371 46.05 33.83 -21.37
N VAL A 372 46.38 33.89 -20.07
CA VAL A 372 47.68 34.41 -19.61
C VAL A 372 48.78 33.39 -19.89
N PRO A 373 49.90 33.76 -20.54
CA PRO A 373 51.05 32.88 -20.71
C PRO A 373 51.58 32.33 -19.38
N ALA A 374 51.88 31.04 -19.32
CA ALA A 374 52.36 30.37 -18.11
C ALA A 374 53.88 30.57 -17.90
N GLU A 375 54.32 31.83 -17.89
CA GLU A 375 55.71 32.26 -17.78
C GLU A 375 55.92 33.14 -16.53
N CYS A 376 55.49 32.65 -15.38
CA CYS A 376 55.67 33.37 -14.12
C CYS A 376 57.17 33.44 -13.76
N PRO A 377 57.74 34.64 -13.52
CA PRO A 377 59.14 34.79 -13.10
C PRO A 377 59.40 34.30 -11.67
N GLY A 378 58.37 33.94 -10.90
CA GLY A 378 58.48 33.55 -9.49
C GLY A 378 58.20 34.72 -8.54
N GLU A 379 58.56 34.55 -7.27
CA GLU A 379 58.37 35.57 -6.23
C GLU A 379 59.33 36.75 -6.44
N GLN A 380 58.78 37.92 -6.74
CA GLN A 380 59.52 39.14 -7.04
C GLN A 380 59.40 40.17 -5.92
N THR A 381 60.43 41.01 -5.76
CA THR A 381 60.40 42.16 -4.82
C THR A 381 59.37 43.20 -5.26
N LYS A 382 58.98 44.14 -4.36
CA LYS A 382 57.95 45.15 -4.66
C LYS A 382 58.35 46.05 -5.83
N GLU A 383 59.63 46.38 -5.92
CA GLU A 383 60.24 47.22 -6.95
C GLU A 383 60.23 46.50 -8.30
N GLU A 384 60.59 45.21 -8.34
CA GLU A 384 60.57 44.38 -9.55
C GLU A 384 59.15 44.10 -10.04
N LYS A 385 58.19 43.87 -9.14
CA LYS A 385 56.76 43.74 -9.48
C LYS A 385 56.26 44.99 -10.19
N LYS A 386 56.63 46.19 -9.71
CA LYS A 386 56.24 47.46 -10.32
C LYS A 386 56.88 47.63 -11.70
N LYS A 387 58.15 47.25 -11.86
CA LYS A 387 58.86 47.27 -13.15
C LYS A 387 58.22 46.32 -14.17
N LEU A 388 58.00 45.06 -13.80
CA LEU A 388 57.37 44.05 -14.65
C LEU A 388 55.93 44.42 -15.02
N LYS A 389 55.19 45.04 -14.10
CA LYS A 389 53.83 45.53 -14.37
C LYS A 389 53.84 46.65 -15.41
N GLN A 390 54.76 47.60 -15.31
CA GLN A 390 54.91 48.66 -16.31
C GLN A 390 55.24 48.08 -17.69
N GLU A 391 56.21 47.17 -17.75
CA GLU A 391 56.64 46.50 -18.99
C GLU A 391 55.50 45.73 -19.67
N ARG A 392 54.71 44.97 -18.90
CA ARG A 392 53.53 44.25 -19.41
C ARG A 392 52.44 45.20 -19.89
N GLN A 393 52.24 46.34 -19.22
CA GLN A 393 51.26 47.33 -19.66
C GLN A 393 51.69 48.05 -20.94
N ASP A 394 52.98 48.34 -21.08
CA ASP A 394 53.53 48.91 -22.31
C ASP A 394 53.42 47.91 -23.47
N ALA A 395 53.69 46.61 -23.21
CA ALA A 395 53.50 45.53 -24.19
C ALA A 395 52.01 45.39 -24.61
N ALA A 396 51.08 45.35 -23.66
CA ALA A 396 49.64 45.25 -23.93
C ALA A 396 49.10 46.47 -24.70
N ASN A 397 49.64 47.67 -24.45
CA ASN A 397 49.26 48.89 -25.18
C ASN A 397 49.90 48.99 -26.58
N SER A 398 51.06 48.36 -26.80
CA SER A 398 51.74 48.35 -28.10
C SER A 398 51.05 47.46 -29.14
N GLY A 399 50.44 46.34 -28.72
CA GLY A 399 49.66 45.45 -29.58
C GLY A 399 48.35 46.03 -30.14
N LEU A 400 47.91 47.20 -29.64
CA LEU A 400 46.68 47.89 -30.07
C LEU A 400 46.92 48.95 -31.19
N LYS A 401 48.17 49.21 -31.60
CA LYS A 401 48.49 50.24 -32.62
C LYS A 401 48.97 49.63 -33.94
N SER A 402 48.03 49.25 -34.81
CA SER A 402 48.31 49.02 -36.24
C SER A 402 47.03 49.20 -37.08
N SER A 403 46.75 50.44 -37.50
CA SER A 403 45.87 50.75 -38.64
C SER A 403 46.15 52.16 -39.20
N GLY A 404 46.44 52.21 -40.52
CA GLY A 404 46.71 53.41 -41.34
C GLY A 404 48.22 53.60 -41.59
N THR A 405 48.79 53.57 -42.81
CA THR A 405 48.32 53.95 -44.17
C THR A 405 49.29 53.32 -45.22
N PRO A 406 48.96 53.27 -46.52
CA PRO A 406 49.56 52.38 -47.52
C PRO A 406 50.79 52.96 -48.22
N SER A 407 51.73 52.10 -48.62
CA SER A 407 52.71 52.40 -49.67
C SER A 407 52.94 51.17 -50.55
N ASP A 408 52.85 51.39 -51.85
CA ASP A 408 53.16 50.44 -52.92
C ASP A 408 54.50 49.75 -52.72
N SER A 409 54.48 48.41 -52.66
CA SER A 409 55.51 47.52 -53.22
C SER A 409 55.06 46.07 -53.08
N VAL A 410 55.00 45.40 -54.22
CA VAL A 410 54.62 44.00 -54.41
C VAL A 410 55.66 43.08 -53.75
N ALA A 411 55.22 42.25 -52.78
CA ALA A 411 55.88 41.01 -52.40
C ALA A 411 54.84 40.05 -51.79
N GLU A 412 54.98 38.77 -52.16
CA GLU A 412 54.06 37.64 -51.97
C GLU A 412 53.42 37.52 -50.57
N LEU A 413 52.10 37.32 -50.57
CA LEU A 413 51.33 36.78 -49.45
C LEU A 413 50.92 35.33 -49.77
N PRO A 414 50.91 34.42 -48.77
CA PRO A 414 50.38 33.08 -48.95
C PRO A 414 48.86 33.10 -49.13
N ASP A 415 48.39 32.17 -49.95
CA ASP A 415 47.04 32.02 -50.51
C ASP A 415 45.93 31.94 -49.43
N MET A 416 45.13 33.00 -49.34
CA MET A 416 43.81 32.97 -48.69
C MET A 416 42.76 32.72 -49.76
N SER A 417 42.38 31.46 -49.96
CA SER A 417 41.22 31.10 -50.76
C SER A 417 39.93 31.61 -50.11
N ARG A 418 39.48 32.78 -50.55
CA ARG A 418 38.09 33.22 -50.43
C ARG A 418 37.39 32.91 -51.74
N THR A 419 36.69 31.78 -51.80
CA THR A 419 35.83 31.47 -52.93
C THR A 419 34.39 31.90 -52.62
N ASN A 420 34.03 33.05 -53.22
CA ASN A 420 32.70 33.49 -53.66
C ASN A 420 31.50 33.45 -52.69
N THR A 421 31.19 34.63 -52.15
CA THR A 421 29.83 35.05 -51.84
C THR A 421 29.20 35.67 -53.11
N MET A 422 28.15 35.06 -53.65
CA MET A 422 27.19 35.73 -54.53
C MET A 422 25.82 35.62 -53.88
N ASN A 423 25.18 36.77 -53.73
CA ASN A 423 23.88 36.97 -53.10
C ASN A 423 22.86 37.29 -54.21
N SER A 424 21.72 36.58 -54.27
CA SER A 424 20.45 37.16 -54.72
C SER A 424 19.22 36.31 -54.35
N LEU A 425 18.45 36.84 -53.40
CA LEU A 425 16.98 36.96 -53.32
C LEU A 425 16.06 35.78 -53.76
N SER A 426 15.42 35.18 -52.74
CA SER A 426 13.96 35.03 -52.47
C SER A 426 12.94 34.62 -53.57
N SER A 427 12.08 33.65 -53.18
CA SER A 427 10.77 33.15 -53.70
C SER A 427 10.88 31.64 -54.03
N GLY A 428 10.05 30.68 -53.62
CA GLY A 428 8.65 30.61 -53.22
C GLY A 428 8.03 29.35 -53.88
N TYR A 429 7.38 28.48 -53.09
CA TYR A 429 6.43 27.40 -53.46
C TYR A 429 6.86 26.01 -53.99
N ALA A 430 6.12 25.01 -53.45
CA ALA A 430 5.69 23.69 -53.96
C ALA A 430 6.75 22.56 -54.06
N ALA A 431 6.67 21.51 -53.23
CA ALA A 431 5.77 20.36 -53.26
C ALA A 431 6.21 19.22 -54.22
N SER A 432 6.40 18.04 -53.60
CA SER A 432 6.15 16.70 -54.13
C SER A 432 7.22 15.97 -54.96
N ALA A 433 7.41 14.73 -54.51
CA ALA A 433 7.50 13.49 -55.29
C ALA A 433 8.83 13.07 -55.94
N HIS A 434 9.40 12.02 -55.35
CA HIS A 434 9.89 10.78 -55.97
C HIS A 434 10.73 10.85 -57.27
N ARG A 435 11.96 10.33 -57.22
CA ARG A 435 12.34 9.00 -57.77
C ARG A 435 13.86 8.93 -57.98
N SER A 436 14.42 7.86 -57.45
CA SER A 436 15.75 7.33 -57.72
C SER A 436 15.85 6.74 -59.14
N VAL A 437 16.97 6.95 -59.82
CA VAL A 437 17.44 6.12 -60.96
C VAL A 437 18.97 5.96 -60.89
N SER A 438 19.38 4.68 -61.02
CA SER A 438 20.71 4.02 -61.05
C SER A 438 21.54 4.37 -62.31
N GLY A 439 22.82 4.04 -62.53
CA GLY A 439 23.83 3.08 -61.98
C GLY A 439 25.20 3.38 -62.67
N PRO A 440 26.09 2.41 -63.07
CA PRO A 440 26.23 0.98 -62.72
C PRO A 440 27.70 0.46 -62.54
N GLY A 441 27.83 -0.83 -62.14
CA GLY A 441 28.98 -1.74 -62.40
C GLY A 441 29.68 -2.29 -61.14
N HIS A 442 30.10 -3.55 -60.98
CA HIS A 442 29.99 -4.81 -61.72
C HIS A 442 30.52 -5.95 -60.77
N LEU A 443 30.13 -7.22 -61.03
CA LEU A 443 30.69 -8.51 -60.57
C LEU A 443 29.96 -9.32 -59.45
N SER A 444 29.40 -10.45 -59.90
CA SER A 444 28.72 -11.60 -59.24
C SER A 444 29.71 -12.61 -58.59
N PRO A 445 29.36 -13.88 -58.23
CA PRO A 445 28.05 -14.59 -58.15
C PRO A 445 27.85 -15.54 -56.94
N ALA A 446 26.60 -16.01 -56.71
CA ALA A 446 26.18 -17.45 -56.69
C ALA A 446 24.82 -17.66 -55.98
N ASP A 447 23.90 -18.34 -56.68
CA ASP A 447 22.87 -19.34 -56.31
C ASP A 447 21.97 -19.11 -55.05
N GLU A 448 20.67 -19.43 -54.99
CA GLU A 448 19.83 -20.41 -55.70
C GLU A 448 18.33 -20.05 -55.45
N THR A 449 17.43 -20.41 -56.36
CA THR A 449 15.96 -20.20 -56.30
C THR A 449 15.18 -21.36 -55.62
N PRO A 450 13.90 -21.14 -55.21
CA PRO A 450 13.12 -21.98 -54.28
C PRO A 450 12.24 -23.04 -54.98
N PRO A 451 11.47 -23.88 -54.25
CA PRO A 451 10.01 -23.65 -54.24
C PRO A 451 9.17 -24.16 -53.03
N GLU A 452 7.99 -23.53 -52.91
CA GLU A 452 6.61 -24.06 -52.66
C GLU A 452 6.12 -24.80 -51.39
N ARG A 453 4.81 -24.58 -51.16
CA ARG A 453 3.91 -25.05 -50.07
C ARG A 453 3.52 -26.53 -50.22
N PRO A 454 2.76 -27.08 -49.23
CA PRO A 454 1.37 -27.41 -49.57
C PRO A 454 0.31 -27.07 -48.50
N VAL A 455 -0.94 -27.19 -48.96
CA VAL A 455 -2.24 -26.83 -48.40
C VAL A 455 -2.89 -28.02 -47.68
N SER A 456 -3.71 -27.77 -46.64
CA SER A 456 -5.03 -28.41 -46.32
C SER A 456 -5.41 -28.14 -44.86
N LEU A 457 -6.66 -28.06 -44.38
CA LEU A 457 -8.03 -27.98 -44.89
C LEU A 457 -8.91 -27.57 -43.68
N LYS A 458 -10.02 -26.87 -43.92
CA LYS A 458 -11.07 -26.57 -42.91
C LYS A 458 -11.99 -27.78 -42.69
N PRO A 459 -12.88 -27.71 -41.67
CA PRO A 459 -14.30 -27.71 -42.03
C PRO A 459 -15.12 -26.56 -41.41
N ASN A 460 -16.16 -26.18 -42.16
CA ASN A 460 -17.22 -25.25 -41.80
C ASN A 460 -18.13 -25.80 -40.70
N ASN A 461 -18.65 -24.92 -39.83
CA ASN A 461 -20.11 -24.84 -39.66
C ASN A 461 -20.56 -23.41 -39.34
N THR A 462 -21.59 -22.98 -40.06
CA THR A 462 -22.26 -21.68 -39.99
C THR A 462 -23.53 -21.79 -39.16
N GLY A 463 -23.75 -20.85 -38.24
CA GLY A 463 -25.03 -20.66 -37.54
C GLY A 463 -25.01 -19.34 -36.78
N SER A 464 -25.54 -18.29 -37.40
CA SER A 464 -25.62 -16.92 -36.90
C SER A 464 -26.68 -16.79 -35.81
N GLY A 465 -26.30 -16.17 -34.69
CA GLY A 465 -27.19 -15.70 -33.62
C GLY A 465 -26.49 -14.59 -32.85
N THR A 466 -26.89 -13.35 -33.11
CA THR A 466 -26.30 -12.11 -32.60
C THR A 466 -26.52 -11.92 -31.10
N LEU A 467 -25.47 -11.88 -30.28
CA LEU A 467 -25.52 -11.37 -28.91
C LEU A 467 -24.37 -10.39 -28.61
N LYS A 468 -24.75 -9.30 -27.96
CA LYS A 468 -23.99 -8.09 -27.65
C LYS A 468 -22.86 -8.37 -26.67
N LYS A 469 -21.66 -7.81 -26.92
CA LYS A 469 -20.54 -7.79 -25.96
C LYS A 469 -20.88 -6.84 -24.80
N SER A 470 -21.14 -7.41 -23.62
CA SER A 470 -21.16 -6.69 -22.34
C SER A 470 -19.82 -6.90 -21.63
N ARG A 471 -19.17 -5.79 -21.28
CA ARG A 471 -17.93 -5.73 -20.52
C ARG A 471 -18.32 -5.74 -19.03
N VAL A 472 -18.20 -6.90 -18.40
CA VAL A 472 -18.37 -7.04 -16.94
C VAL A 472 -17.01 -6.76 -16.29
N VAL A 473 -16.93 -5.66 -15.55
CA VAL A 473 -15.84 -5.37 -14.60
C VAL A 473 -16.39 -5.74 -13.22
N ALA A 474 -15.65 -6.60 -12.51
CA ALA A 474 -15.95 -6.98 -11.14
C ALA A 474 -15.37 -5.93 -10.15
N PRO A 475 -15.97 -5.78 -8.96
CA PRO A 475 -15.73 -4.68 -8.02
C PRO A 475 -14.60 -4.99 -7.02
N PRO A 476 -13.96 -3.99 -6.40
CA PRO A 476 -13.33 -4.17 -5.10
C PRO A 476 -14.26 -3.71 -3.95
N PRO A 477 -14.37 -4.47 -2.84
CA PRO A 477 -15.24 -4.18 -1.71
C PRO A 477 -14.57 -3.26 -0.67
N THR A 478 -15.39 -2.45 0.00
CA THR A 478 -15.09 -1.64 1.19
C THR A 478 -15.36 -2.39 2.51
N ALA A 479 -14.51 -2.13 3.53
CA ALA A 479 -14.75 -2.15 5.01
C ALA A 479 -15.08 -3.53 5.68
N TYR A 480 -14.78 -3.89 6.95
CA TYR A 480 -14.45 -3.21 8.23
C TYR A 480 -13.97 -4.27 9.30
N VAL A 481 -13.53 -3.81 10.50
CA VAL A 481 -13.43 -4.45 11.85
C VAL A 481 -12.08 -5.03 12.38
N SER A 482 -11.69 -4.49 13.55
CA SER A 482 -10.68 -4.83 14.57
C SER A 482 -10.77 -6.21 15.25
N GLU A 483 -9.65 -6.72 15.79
CA GLU A 483 -9.37 -6.93 17.25
C GLU A 483 -8.05 -7.75 17.51
N LEU A 484 -7.40 -7.44 18.65
CA LEU A 484 -6.07 -7.83 19.19
C LEU A 484 -6.02 -9.30 19.75
N PRO A 485 -4.93 -9.88 20.38
CA PRO A 485 -3.73 -9.27 21.01
C PRO A 485 -2.35 -10.01 20.96
N GLY A 486 -1.26 -9.25 21.24
CA GLY A 486 -0.14 -9.71 22.09
C GLY A 486 1.25 -9.88 21.45
N SER A 487 2.21 -9.02 21.83
CA SER A 487 3.63 -9.29 22.22
C SER A 487 4.56 -8.12 21.85
N GLN A 488 5.12 -7.43 22.87
CA GLN A 488 6.22 -6.46 22.73
C GLN A 488 7.60 -7.16 22.58
N PRO A 489 8.70 -6.51 22.09
CA PRO A 489 9.53 -5.59 22.91
C PRO A 489 10.27 -4.41 22.19
N ASN A 490 10.59 -3.37 22.98
CA ASN A 490 11.74 -2.40 22.96
C ASN A 490 12.34 -1.91 21.61
N GLY A 491 12.35 -0.61 21.28
CA GLY A 491 13.16 0.49 21.86
C GLY A 491 14.48 0.64 21.08
N SER A 492 14.97 1.76 20.54
CA SER A 492 14.73 3.20 20.67
C SER A 492 15.45 3.91 19.50
N THR A 493 14.94 5.03 18.98
CA THR A 493 15.77 6.16 18.51
C THR A 493 14.93 7.42 18.34
N THR A 494 15.52 8.49 18.86
CA THR A 494 14.96 9.79 19.20
C THR A 494 14.64 10.64 17.97
N SER A 495 13.37 11.02 17.81
CA SER A 495 12.96 12.23 17.10
C SER A 495 12.30 13.16 18.11
N ILE A 496 12.75 14.41 18.16
CA ILE A 496 12.18 15.46 19.01
C ILE A 496 10.78 15.76 18.45
N PRO A 497 9.68 15.52 19.19
CA PRO A 497 8.34 15.85 18.72
C PRO A 497 8.16 17.36 18.85
N THR A 498 7.67 17.99 17.79
CA THR A 498 7.15 19.35 17.86
C THR A 498 5.85 19.30 18.67
N GLU A 499 5.92 19.67 19.95
CA GLU A 499 4.76 19.71 20.84
C GLU A 499 3.77 20.80 20.37
N GLN A 500 2.66 20.39 19.75
CA GLN A 500 1.59 21.29 19.36
C GLN A 500 0.75 21.65 20.59
N LYS A 501 0.65 22.95 20.90
CA LYS A 501 -0.10 23.45 22.06
C LYS A 501 -1.49 23.90 21.65
N GLY A 502 -2.47 23.66 22.52
CA GLY A 502 -3.84 24.16 22.42
C GLY A 502 -4.26 24.87 23.70
N LYS A 503 -5.30 25.69 23.61
CA LYS A 503 -5.91 26.36 24.76
C LYS A 503 -7.37 25.95 24.87
N MET A 504 -7.82 25.60 26.08
CA MET A 504 -9.24 25.32 26.30
C MET A 504 -10.05 26.62 26.20
N MET A 505 -11.03 26.64 25.32
CA MET A 505 -11.97 27.74 25.09
C MET A 505 -13.17 27.70 26.02
N TYR A 506 -13.50 26.53 26.55
CA TYR A 506 -14.58 26.32 27.52
C TYR A 506 -14.12 25.29 28.56
N ALA A 507 -14.68 25.34 29.77
CA ALA A 507 -14.40 24.32 30.79
C ALA A 507 -15.07 22.99 30.42
N TYR A 508 -14.37 21.88 30.66
CA TYR A 508 -14.87 20.54 30.45
C TYR A 508 -14.61 19.68 31.70
N ASP A 509 -15.65 19.00 32.17
CA ASP A 509 -15.59 18.04 33.26
C ASP A 509 -15.69 16.62 32.69
N ALA A 510 -14.75 15.75 33.05
CA ALA A 510 -14.72 14.37 32.58
C ALA A 510 -15.93 13.56 33.08
N ASN A 511 -16.63 12.90 32.16
CA ASN A 511 -17.84 12.13 32.41
C ASN A 511 -17.65 10.61 32.21
N GLY A 512 -16.45 10.17 31.81
CA GLY A 512 -16.10 8.78 31.54
C GLY A 512 -14.63 8.45 31.79
N ASP A 513 -14.32 7.15 31.83
CA ASP A 513 -12.95 6.66 31.98
C ASP A 513 -12.12 6.99 30.72
N GLY A 514 -11.01 7.71 30.89
CA GLY A 514 -10.14 8.17 29.79
C GLY A 514 -10.31 9.64 29.38
N GLU A 515 -11.27 10.35 29.97
CA GLU A 515 -11.48 11.79 29.75
C GLU A 515 -10.74 12.66 30.78
N LEU A 516 -10.44 13.92 30.41
CA LEU A 516 -9.69 14.84 31.28
C LEU A 516 -10.49 16.09 31.62
N THR A 517 -10.72 16.34 32.92
CA THR A 517 -11.27 17.62 33.38
C THR A 517 -10.26 18.74 33.18
N VAL A 518 -10.63 19.76 32.39
CA VAL A 518 -9.78 20.93 32.11
C VAL A 518 -10.63 22.20 32.17
N THR A 519 -10.18 23.19 32.94
CA THR A 519 -10.85 24.49 33.09
C THR A 519 -10.63 25.38 31.88
N GLU A 520 -11.60 26.28 31.61
CA GLU A 520 -11.50 27.31 30.57
C GLU A 520 -10.21 28.13 30.70
N GLY A 521 -9.58 28.42 29.57
CA GLY A 521 -8.37 29.24 29.47
C GLY A 521 -7.06 28.52 29.73
N LYS A 522 -7.09 27.23 30.12
CA LYS A 522 -5.88 26.46 30.44
C LYS A 522 -5.18 25.94 29.17
N GLU A 523 -3.86 26.06 29.14
CA GLU A 523 -3.02 25.52 28.06
C GLU A 523 -2.83 24.01 28.23
N VAL A 524 -2.96 23.29 27.12
CA VAL A 524 -2.78 21.84 27.04
C VAL A 524 -1.90 21.47 25.86
N THR A 525 -1.13 20.39 25.97
CA THR A 525 -0.33 19.86 24.87
C THR A 525 -1.15 18.81 24.13
N ILE A 526 -1.30 18.94 22.82
CA ILE A 526 -2.02 18.00 21.97
C ILE A 526 -1.08 16.83 21.68
N LEU A 527 -1.48 15.62 22.09
CA LEU A 527 -0.70 14.40 21.90
C LEU A 527 -1.12 13.66 20.64
N GLU A 528 -2.43 13.57 20.39
CA GLU A 528 -3.00 12.94 19.20
C GLU A 528 -4.01 13.92 18.59
N PRO A 529 -3.91 14.23 17.28
CA PRO A 529 -4.85 15.11 16.60
C PRO A 529 -6.25 14.47 16.50
N ASP A 530 -7.27 15.33 16.37
CA ASP A 530 -8.70 15.01 16.41
C ASP A 530 -9.10 13.71 15.71
N ASP A 531 -9.70 12.79 16.46
CA ASP A 531 -10.36 11.57 15.96
C ASP A 531 -11.85 11.63 16.30
N GLY A 532 -12.65 12.10 15.33
CA GLY A 532 -14.11 12.08 15.45
C GLY A 532 -14.69 13.05 16.50
N GLY A 533 -14.04 14.18 16.77
CA GLY A 533 -14.54 15.24 17.66
C GLY A 533 -13.96 15.21 19.07
N TRP A 534 -13.02 14.30 19.35
CA TRP A 534 -12.27 14.22 20.60
C TRP A 534 -10.77 14.32 20.33
N THR A 535 -10.09 15.17 21.11
CA THR A 535 -8.65 15.35 21.03
C THR A 535 -8.01 14.84 22.32
N ARG A 536 -6.95 14.03 22.18
CA ARG A 536 -6.18 13.58 23.35
C ARG A 536 -5.16 14.64 23.73
N VAL A 537 -5.32 15.18 24.93
CA VAL A 537 -4.51 16.30 25.43
C VAL A 537 -3.86 15.97 26.76
N LYS A 538 -2.75 16.65 27.02
CA LYS A 538 -2.01 16.59 28.28
C LYS A 538 -2.06 17.95 28.96
N SER A 539 -2.64 17.99 30.16
CA SER A 539 -2.64 19.16 31.05
C SER A 539 -1.74 18.87 32.26
N GLY A 540 -0.47 19.26 32.18
CA GLY A 540 0.52 19.01 33.24
C GLY A 540 0.98 17.55 33.26
N TRP A 541 0.59 16.79 34.29
CA TRP A 541 0.98 15.38 34.47
C TRP A 541 -0.13 14.39 34.11
N LYS A 542 -1.35 14.88 33.84
CA LYS A 542 -2.51 14.08 33.49
C LYS A 542 -2.82 14.21 32.00
N GLU A 543 -3.18 13.09 31.39
CA GLU A 543 -3.62 12.99 30.00
C GLU A 543 -5.03 12.42 29.94
N GLY A 544 -5.75 12.77 28.87
CA GLY A 544 -7.08 12.22 28.59
C GLY A 544 -7.74 12.97 27.44
N LEU A 545 -8.94 12.54 27.08
CA LEU A 545 -9.70 13.08 25.98
C LEU A 545 -10.50 14.32 26.43
N VAL A 546 -10.55 15.32 25.56
CA VAL A 546 -11.46 16.47 25.66
C VAL A 546 -12.13 16.72 24.31
N PRO A 547 -13.33 17.32 24.27
CA PRO A 547 -13.98 17.64 23.00
C PRO A 547 -13.13 18.61 22.17
N THR A 548 -12.89 18.27 20.91
CA THR A 548 -12.08 19.09 19.99
C THR A 548 -12.67 20.49 19.81
N ALA A 549 -14.00 20.61 19.82
CA ALA A 549 -14.71 21.89 19.73
C ALA A 549 -14.44 22.84 20.92
N TYR A 550 -13.89 22.32 22.04
CA TYR A 550 -13.57 23.10 23.24
C TYR A 550 -12.10 23.53 23.26
N LEU A 551 -11.32 23.20 22.21
CA LEU A 551 -9.91 23.54 22.05
C LEU A 551 -9.69 24.53 20.91
N GLU A 552 -8.88 25.55 21.18
CA GLU A 552 -8.26 26.39 20.15
C GLU A 552 -6.81 25.93 19.95
N ILE A 553 -6.50 25.41 18.75
CA ILE A 553 -5.15 24.95 18.40
C ILE A 553 -4.28 26.17 18.09
N LEU A 554 -3.22 26.39 18.87
CA LEU A 554 -2.31 27.50 18.65
C LEU A 554 -1.32 27.14 17.54
N ALA A 555 -1.37 27.87 16.42
CA ALA A 555 -0.40 27.71 15.34
C ALA A 555 1.01 28.11 15.82
N ALA A 556 2.00 27.26 15.54
CA ALA A 556 3.40 27.58 15.83
C ALA A 556 3.84 28.85 15.07
N PRO A 557 4.59 29.76 15.69
CA PRO A 557 5.07 30.97 15.01
C PRO A 557 6.04 30.58 13.87
N PRO A 558 6.05 31.32 12.74
CA PRO A 558 6.96 31.03 11.64
C PRO A 558 8.41 31.22 12.07
N THR A 559 9.22 30.18 11.89
CA THR A 559 10.66 30.20 12.15
C THR A 559 11.40 31.10 11.14
N PRO A 560 12.31 32.00 11.59
CA PRO A 560 13.10 32.83 10.68
C PRO A 560 14.28 32.04 10.10
N ARG A 561 14.58 32.28 8.81
CA ARG A 561 15.79 31.79 8.11
C ARG A 561 17.06 32.30 8.82
N PRO A 562 18.14 31.50 8.90
CA PRO A 562 19.41 31.97 9.44
C PRO A 562 20.15 32.84 8.41
N SER A 563 20.47 34.07 8.79
CA SER A 563 21.46 34.92 8.11
C SER A 563 22.73 35.02 8.95
N SER A 564 23.86 34.87 8.26
CA SER A 564 25.23 34.88 8.76
C SER A 564 25.65 36.17 9.46
N ILE A 565 26.49 35.99 10.48
CA ILE A 565 27.20 36.96 11.32
C ILE A 565 28.02 37.95 10.47
N TYR A 566 27.84 39.27 10.70
CA TYR A 566 28.87 40.20 11.20
C TYR A 566 28.23 41.54 11.62
N SER A 567 28.74 42.09 12.73
CA SER A 567 28.47 43.34 13.48
C SER A 567 28.02 44.57 12.67
N ASN A 568 27.29 45.57 13.17
CA ASN A 568 27.52 46.39 14.38
C ASN A 568 26.34 47.39 14.63
N SER A 569 26.06 47.69 15.91
CA SER A 569 25.55 48.98 16.48
C SER A 569 24.12 49.55 16.23
N GLY A 570 23.47 49.94 17.34
CA GLY A 570 22.52 51.07 17.49
C GLY A 570 21.04 50.69 17.67
N SER A 571 20.48 50.68 18.89
CA SER A 571 19.74 51.81 19.54
C SER A 571 18.61 52.37 18.66
N SER A 572 17.35 52.57 19.03
CA SER A 572 16.60 52.58 20.30
C SER A 572 15.15 53.05 20.01
N VAL A 573 14.20 52.71 20.89
CA VAL A 573 12.99 53.50 21.29
C VAL A 573 11.69 53.43 20.44
N ALA A 574 10.69 52.82 21.10
CA ALA A 574 9.28 53.21 21.37
C ALA A 574 8.29 53.61 20.26
N GLY A 575 7.02 53.23 20.50
CA GLY A 575 5.88 54.06 20.13
C GLY A 575 4.65 53.32 19.60
N SER A 576 3.61 53.29 20.42
CA SER A 576 2.29 52.66 20.28
C SER A 576 1.27 53.38 19.35
N VAL A 577 0.18 52.64 19.05
CA VAL A 577 -1.23 53.07 18.81
C VAL A 577 -1.82 53.02 17.38
N GLN A 578 -3.00 52.39 17.35
CA GLN A 578 -4.11 52.23 16.40
C GLN A 578 -4.31 53.25 15.25
N GLY A 579 -4.88 52.76 14.13
CA GLY A 579 -5.71 53.58 13.24
C GLY A 579 -5.80 53.10 11.79
N LYS A 580 -6.99 52.69 11.34
CA LYS A 580 -7.36 52.41 9.93
C LYS A 580 -7.05 53.62 9.03
N LYS A 581 -6.33 53.40 7.92
CA LYS A 581 -6.40 54.24 6.70
C LYS A 581 -6.17 53.40 5.45
N GLN A 582 -7.14 53.49 4.53
CA GLN A 582 -7.09 52.98 3.17
C GLN A 582 -6.16 53.87 2.32
N GLY A 583 -5.18 53.25 1.66
CA GLY A 583 -4.24 53.88 0.73
C GLY A 583 -4.52 53.49 -0.73
N PRO A 584 -3.90 54.18 -1.71
CA PRO A 584 -4.41 54.33 -3.07
C PRO A 584 -4.17 53.10 -3.98
N ALA A 585 -4.98 53.02 -5.04
CA ALA A 585 -4.97 51.99 -6.06
C ALA A 585 -3.60 51.86 -6.76
N VAL A 586 -3.09 50.63 -6.82
CA VAL A 586 -1.87 50.25 -7.57
C VAL A 586 -2.29 49.35 -8.73
N ALA A 587 -1.90 49.75 -9.94
CA ALA A 587 -2.13 49.05 -11.20
C ALA A 587 -1.50 47.62 -11.21
N PRO A 588 -2.08 46.66 -11.93
CA PRO A 588 -1.83 45.23 -11.72
C PRO A 588 -0.47 44.78 -12.28
N LYS A 589 0.28 44.04 -11.46
CA LYS A 589 1.46 43.28 -11.90
C LYS A 589 1.02 42.14 -12.82
N ARG A 590 1.63 42.07 -14.01
CA ARG A 590 1.53 40.96 -14.96
C ARG A 590 2.09 39.69 -14.31
N GLY A 591 1.27 38.65 -14.22
CA GLY A 591 1.66 37.34 -13.70
C GLY A 591 0.54 36.42 -13.23
N ALA A 592 -0.74 36.76 -13.44
CA ALA A 592 -1.85 35.87 -13.09
C ALA A 592 -1.89 34.67 -14.06
N LYS A 593 -1.79 33.45 -13.51
CA LYS A 593 -2.08 32.21 -14.23
C LYS A 593 -3.51 32.33 -14.81
N LYS A 594 -3.68 32.00 -16.09
CA LYS A 594 -5.02 31.90 -16.70
C LYS A 594 -5.84 30.88 -15.89
N LEU A 595 -6.94 31.33 -15.29
CA LEU A 595 -7.92 30.45 -14.67
C LEU A 595 -8.51 29.57 -15.78
N LYS A 596 -8.42 28.25 -15.61
CA LYS A 596 -9.12 27.28 -16.45
C LYS A 596 -10.49 27.06 -15.84
N TYR A 597 -11.53 26.99 -16.67
CA TYR A 597 -12.89 26.71 -16.21
C TYR A 597 -13.28 25.30 -16.64
N VAL A 598 -14.13 24.67 -15.83
CA VAL A 598 -14.80 23.43 -16.18
C VAL A 598 -16.30 23.58 -15.99
N GLU A 599 -17.08 22.90 -16.82
CA GLU A 599 -18.55 22.89 -16.78
C GLU A 599 -19.04 21.49 -16.47
N ALA A 600 -20.01 21.38 -15.57
CA ALA A 600 -20.62 20.10 -15.19
C ALA A 600 -21.48 19.55 -16.33
N LEU A 601 -21.16 18.34 -16.79
CA LEU A 601 -21.93 17.60 -17.79
C LEU A 601 -23.14 16.87 -17.20
N TYR A 602 -23.11 16.60 -15.90
CA TYR A 602 -24.16 15.86 -15.19
C TYR A 602 -24.36 16.42 -13.79
N GLU A 603 -25.56 16.26 -13.25
CA GLU A 603 -25.86 16.56 -11.86
C GLU A 603 -25.17 15.55 -10.91
N TYR A 604 -24.64 16.05 -9.80
CA TYR A 604 -23.98 15.23 -8.79
C TYR A 604 -24.22 15.80 -7.39
N THR A 605 -24.54 14.94 -6.44
CA THR A 605 -24.74 15.28 -5.03
C THR A 605 -23.55 14.80 -4.22
N ALA A 606 -22.89 15.72 -3.50
CA ALA A 606 -21.75 15.41 -2.65
C ALA A 606 -22.10 14.34 -1.61
N GLN A 607 -21.24 13.34 -1.46
CA GLN A 607 -21.36 12.26 -0.49
C GLN A 607 -20.53 12.53 0.77
N SER A 608 -19.58 13.46 0.70
CA SER A 608 -18.74 13.91 1.81
C SER A 608 -18.61 15.43 1.85
N ASP A 609 -18.10 15.96 2.96
CA ASP A 609 -17.79 17.38 3.12
C ASP A 609 -16.59 17.84 2.26
N ALA A 610 -15.80 16.89 1.75
CA ALA A 610 -14.69 17.10 0.82
C ALA A 610 -15.12 17.24 -0.65
N GLU A 611 -16.42 17.12 -0.96
CA GLU A 611 -16.97 17.16 -2.32
C GLU A 611 -17.93 18.34 -2.54
N HIS A 612 -18.07 18.79 -3.80
CA HIS A 612 -19.09 19.78 -4.19
C HIS A 612 -20.30 19.09 -4.83
N SER A 613 -21.51 19.52 -4.44
CA SER A 613 -22.71 19.25 -5.23
C SER A 613 -22.73 20.19 -6.44
N MET A 614 -23.09 19.64 -7.61
CA MET A 614 -23.13 20.36 -8.88
C MET A 614 -24.40 20.04 -9.66
N SER A 615 -24.91 21.03 -10.38
CA SER A 615 -26.01 20.88 -11.35
C SER A 615 -25.47 20.90 -12.78
N GLU A 616 -26.15 20.21 -13.71
CA GLU A 616 -25.77 20.22 -15.12
C GLU A 616 -25.68 21.66 -15.67
N GLY A 617 -24.58 21.99 -16.35
CA GLY A 617 -24.27 23.33 -16.88
C GLY A 617 -23.63 24.30 -15.87
N GLU A 618 -23.40 23.89 -14.62
CA GLU A 618 -22.73 24.72 -13.62
C GLU A 618 -21.22 24.84 -13.90
N ARG A 619 -20.65 26.04 -13.75
CA ARG A 619 -19.24 26.33 -14.08
C ARG A 619 -18.40 26.53 -12.84
N PHE A 620 -17.20 25.94 -12.85
CA PHE A 620 -16.25 25.95 -11.75
C PHE A 620 -14.87 26.40 -12.22
N VAL A 621 -14.05 26.92 -11.28
CA VAL A 621 -12.64 27.18 -11.53
C VAL A 621 -11.86 25.90 -11.27
N LEU A 622 -11.14 25.42 -12.27
CA LEU A 622 -10.31 24.21 -12.17
C LEU A 622 -8.98 24.56 -11.50
N ILE A 623 -8.75 23.97 -10.31
CA ILE A 623 -7.51 24.13 -9.54
C ILE A 623 -6.50 23.06 -9.95
N LYS A 624 -6.96 21.81 -10.07
CA LYS A 624 -6.12 20.66 -10.41
C LYS A 624 -6.91 19.65 -11.25
N GLU A 625 -6.32 19.26 -12.38
CA GLU A 625 -6.82 18.16 -13.23
C GLU A 625 -6.63 16.81 -12.53
N ASP A 626 -7.42 15.81 -12.92
CA ASP A 626 -7.40 14.45 -12.38
C ASP A 626 -5.97 13.87 -12.32
N PRO A 627 -5.41 13.62 -11.13
CA PRO A 627 -4.09 13.02 -10.97
C PRO A 627 -4.07 11.51 -11.28
N GLY A 628 -5.21 10.91 -11.64
CA GLY A 628 -5.41 9.50 -11.89
C GLY A 628 -6.25 8.78 -10.84
N ASP A 629 -6.90 9.51 -9.93
CA ASP A 629 -7.79 9.01 -8.89
C ASP A 629 -9.29 9.17 -9.23
N GLY A 630 -9.59 9.80 -10.38
CA GLY A 630 -10.95 10.00 -10.87
C GLY A 630 -11.62 11.27 -10.36
N TRP A 631 -10.90 12.14 -9.64
CA TRP A 631 -11.43 13.36 -9.03
C TRP A 631 -10.68 14.61 -9.51
N ALA A 632 -11.41 15.68 -9.78
CA ALA A 632 -10.87 17.00 -10.11
C ALA A 632 -11.10 17.98 -8.96
N GLU A 633 -10.09 18.77 -8.60
CA GLU A 633 -10.22 19.81 -7.57
C GLU A 633 -10.74 21.10 -8.21
N VAL A 634 -11.89 21.57 -7.72
CA VAL A 634 -12.57 22.75 -8.24
C VAL A 634 -12.91 23.74 -7.13
N GLU A 635 -12.87 25.03 -7.45
CA GLU A 635 -13.24 26.10 -6.53
C GLU A 635 -14.65 26.62 -6.87
N LYS A 636 -15.54 26.57 -5.88
CA LYS A 636 -16.90 27.15 -5.91
C LYS A 636 -17.14 27.91 -4.62
N GLY A 637 -17.52 29.19 -4.72
CA GLY A 637 -17.83 30.03 -3.56
C GLY A 637 -16.66 30.25 -2.58
N GLY A 638 -15.41 30.20 -3.06
CA GLY A 638 -14.22 30.35 -2.23
C GLY A 638 -13.81 29.10 -1.44
N GLN A 639 -14.47 27.96 -1.69
CA GLN A 639 -14.10 26.66 -1.12
C GLN A 639 -13.58 25.73 -2.22
N ILE A 640 -12.43 25.11 -1.97
CA ILE A 640 -11.82 24.10 -2.84
C ILE A 640 -12.32 22.73 -2.37
N LYS A 641 -13.04 22.02 -3.24
CA LYS A 641 -13.50 20.65 -2.99
C LYS A 641 -13.42 19.83 -4.28
N SER A 642 -13.57 18.52 -4.15
CA SER A 642 -13.46 17.60 -5.27
C SER A 642 -14.81 17.39 -5.99
N VAL A 643 -14.75 17.17 -7.30
CA VAL A 643 -15.86 16.69 -8.12
C VAL A 643 -15.39 15.53 -9.02
N PRO A 644 -16.27 14.61 -9.44
CA PRO A 644 -15.88 13.52 -10.34
C PRO A 644 -15.32 14.06 -11.66
N ALA A 645 -14.09 13.69 -12.02
CA ALA A 645 -13.38 14.25 -13.16
C ALA A 645 -14.05 13.92 -14.51
N ASN A 646 -14.76 12.80 -14.60
CA ASN A 646 -15.51 12.37 -15.77
C ASN A 646 -16.86 13.09 -15.93
N TYR A 647 -17.29 13.88 -14.95
CA TYR A 647 -18.56 14.60 -14.97
C TYR A 647 -18.38 16.09 -15.27
N VAL A 648 -17.16 16.54 -15.53
CA VAL A 648 -16.84 17.93 -15.85
C VAL A 648 -16.02 18.02 -17.14
N GLN A 649 -16.23 19.06 -17.94
CA GLN A 649 -15.50 19.30 -19.19
C GLN A 649 -14.84 20.68 -19.15
N ALA A 650 -13.59 20.79 -19.61
CA ALA A 650 -12.89 22.07 -19.71
C ALA A 650 -13.54 22.99 -20.76
N VAL A 651 -13.74 24.27 -20.39
CA VAL A 651 -14.40 25.31 -21.22
C VAL A 651 -13.54 26.53 -21.44
#